data_AF-A0A428UT64-F1
#
_entry.id   AF-A0A428UT64-F1
#
_cell.length_a   1.000
_cell.length_b   1.000
_cell.length_c   1.000
_cell.angle_alpha   90.00
_cell.angle_beta   90.00
_cell.angle_gamma   90.00
#
_symmetry.space_group_name_H-M   'P 1'
#
loop_
_entity.id
_entity.type
_entity.pdbx_description
1 polymer ?
#
loop_
_entity_poly.entity_id
_entity_poly.type
_entity_poly.pdbx_seq_one_letter_code
_entity_poly.pdbx_strand_id
1 'polypeptide(L)'
;MSRSRYLQHGQHNGGSSADPEAALDLSTISLVSRPSTANSQDFPLRPVSRASTVRSRVDHISRVSQDAQPPEYHPLEPPSEHEGQVIKTFDWWWWWDIGAAFVSVTCLGLIVGVLIEANGKPRDNWPLAIQPNSIIAVLTTVGKSALLVPIASCLSQLKWRLIYTRAQPLSYLQAFDDASRGPWGSFMMFWTLPLQSKLGCALALITILSLGIDPSAQQILDFPIQERQLDNVTAEMGAAQNYSSKSFLQREGASWQIWNLNGDLPAIQISILTSLAGEPFQPNFKCPQPAARCAWPEFSTLGICSVLHNVTNKATRECEQGKGNPYFQQCNYTIPLLRKSESDDEDEEEEKPSMRYFNNAAFKNSEDTQILHTEFKSSSLDGWLGQLLVIRHENGRWVDAGKGRSRPPDAEVFVADFRWCKRVFKGVRSSNEVIHPPPVKSTDTMLEYIERPDMTNGVDYVIFGTPDGDETFWVAYTLERRLPYYLEHLLTVKMTEQADGSPRSQVDLTTPLNAGFIFTLADMEELTSNIAETLTNQLRSSNPGDNKDAEMVEGTAFISESVIVVRWQWLILPAATTFLMIFLLVWNILLVKGTPLLKASVLPYLFYPLQGWKEEELRVAGVQTVEKLDVLAARMQGKMEENEGGYGIYKMK
;
A
#
# COMPACT_ATOMS: atom_id res chain seq x y z
N MET A 1 48.93 31.42 37.57
CA MET A 1 47.53 31.87 37.43
C MET A 1 46.66 30.67 37.80
N SER A 2 46.36 30.40 39.08
CA SER A 2 45.27 30.97 39.92
C SER A 2 43.91 30.90 39.21
N ARG A 3 42.84 30.26 39.71
CA ARG A 3 42.55 29.59 40.98
C ARG A 3 41.23 28.81 40.81
N SER A 4 41.12 27.66 41.47
CA SER A 4 39.86 26.98 41.80
C SER A 4 39.21 27.63 43.04
N ARG A 5 37.87 27.55 43.19
CA ARG A 5 37.07 27.51 44.45
C ARG A 5 35.56 27.41 44.12
N TYR A 6 34.82 26.35 44.53
CA TYR A 6 34.13 26.14 45.84
C TYR A 6 32.92 27.10 46.01
N LEU A 7 31.67 26.73 46.37
CA LEU A 7 31.15 25.83 47.44
C LEU A 7 29.61 25.61 47.31
N GLN A 8 29.16 24.39 47.64
CA GLN A 8 28.08 23.95 48.56
C GLN A 8 26.70 24.65 48.74
N HIS A 9 25.69 23.75 48.75
CA HIS A 9 24.60 23.53 49.72
C HIS A 9 23.24 24.26 49.63
N GLY A 10 22.17 23.44 49.76
CA GLY A 10 20.89 23.84 50.36
C GLY A 10 19.64 23.13 49.81
N GLN A 11 19.25 22.00 50.41
CA GLN A 11 17.92 21.38 50.26
C GLN A 11 16.82 22.24 50.90
N HIS A 12 15.62 22.28 50.31
CA HIS A 12 14.36 22.06 51.04
C HIS A 12 13.15 21.77 50.11
N ASN A 13 12.27 20.91 50.64
CA ASN A 13 11.14 20.20 50.05
C ASN A 13 9.96 21.05 49.54
N GLY A 14 9.17 20.46 48.60
CA GLY A 14 7.71 20.56 48.65
C GLY A 14 6.93 20.46 47.33
N GLY A 15 6.49 19.25 46.98
CA GLY A 15 5.09 18.99 46.58
C GLY A 15 4.62 19.15 45.12
N SER A 16 4.28 17.99 44.53
CA SER A 16 3.09 17.71 43.68
C SER A 16 3.09 17.98 42.16
N SER A 17 2.68 16.92 41.45
CA SER A 17 2.14 16.78 40.08
C SER A 17 3.04 17.20 38.91
N ALA A 18 3.64 16.26 38.18
CA ALA A 18 3.06 15.46 37.08
C ALA A 18 3.11 16.20 35.73
N ASP A 19 4.09 15.80 34.90
CA ASP A 19 4.14 15.97 33.44
C ASP A 19 4.52 14.59 32.85
N PRO A 20 4.16 14.29 31.58
CA PRO A 20 5.09 14.64 30.52
C PRO A 20 4.45 15.24 29.26
N GLU A 21 5.24 16.10 28.63
CA GLU A 21 5.12 16.62 27.28
C GLU A 21 5.14 15.50 26.21
N ALA A 22 4.31 15.68 25.19
CA ALA A 22 4.55 15.15 23.84
C ALA A 22 4.29 16.29 22.85
N ALA A 23 5.34 16.74 22.17
CA ALA A 23 5.27 17.73 21.11
C ALA A 23 5.56 17.04 19.76
N LEU A 24 4.58 17.07 18.85
CA LEU A 24 4.79 16.83 17.42
C LEU A 24 3.86 17.77 16.64
N ASP A 25 4.51 18.57 15.81
CA ASP A 25 3.98 19.65 14.98
C ASP A 25 3.44 19.08 13.66
N LEU A 26 2.22 19.45 13.26
CA LEU A 26 1.71 19.26 11.90
C LEU A 26 0.85 20.46 11.51
N SER A 27 1.35 21.29 10.61
CA SER A 27 0.67 22.50 10.15
C SER A 27 -0.23 22.25 8.93
N THR A 28 -1.31 23.03 8.92
CA THR A 28 -2.14 23.46 7.79
C THR A 28 -3.43 22.69 7.49
N ILE A 29 -4.44 22.86 8.36
CA ILE A 29 -5.86 23.07 7.96
C ILE A 29 -6.43 24.21 8.82
N SER A 30 -7.01 25.25 8.21
CA SER A 30 -7.65 26.38 8.90
C SER A 30 -9.16 26.40 8.68
N LEU A 31 -9.92 26.44 9.78
CA LEU A 31 -11.32 26.87 9.84
C LEU A 31 -11.52 27.73 11.10
N VAL A 32 -12.02 28.95 10.88
CA VAL A 32 -12.96 29.73 11.71
C VAL A 32 -12.69 29.90 13.21
N SER A 33 -12.48 31.15 13.66
CA SER A 33 -13.45 31.91 14.48
C SER A 33 -12.97 33.33 14.86
N ARG A 34 -13.97 34.18 15.16
CA ARG A 34 -13.98 35.61 15.60
C ARG A 34 -13.01 35.96 16.74
N PRO A 35 -12.77 37.26 17.03
CA PRO A 35 -13.59 37.95 18.05
C PRO A 35 -13.99 39.42 17.74
N SER A 36 -15.04 39.81 18.46
CA SER A 36 -15.71 41.11 18.61
C SER A 36 -14.96 42.08 19.55
N THR A 37 -15.14 43.39 19.40
CA THR A 37 -15.94 44.34 20.24
C THR A 37 -15.61 45.77 19.74
N ALA A 38 -16.41 46.85 19.82
CA ALA A 38 -17.60 47.23 20.58
C ALA A 38 -18.38 48.39 19.88
N ASN A 39 -19.70 48.48 20.17
CA ASN A 39 -20.57 49.65 20.41
C ASN A 39 -20.56 50.89 19.47
N SER A 40 -21.66 51.59 19.16
CA SER A 40 -23.09 51.53 19.51
C SER A 40 -23.80 52.72 18.83
N GLN A 41 -25.01 52.55 18.28
CA GLN A 41 -26.17 53.47 18.39
C GLN A 41 -27.38 52.93 17.58
N ASP A 42 -28.41 52.48 18.31
CA ASP A 42 -29.78 52.12 17.89
C ASP A 42 -30.68 53.37 17.73
N PHE A 43 -31.88 53.44 17.14
CA PHE A 43 -33.15 52.65 17.11
C PHE A 43 -34.13 53.43 16.14
N PRO A 44 -35.45 53.13 15.98
CA PRO A 44 -36.25 51.88 15.90
C PRO A 44 -37.31 51.86 14.74
N LEU A 45 -38.26 50.90 14.83
CA LEU A 45 -39.17 50.29 13.85
C LEU A 45 -40.64 50.80 13.78
N ARG A 46 -41.28 50.65 12.58
CA ARG A 46 -42.70 50.31 12.22
C ARG A 46 -43.88 51.20 12.74
N PRO A 47 -45.16 51.13 12.26
CA PRO A 47 -45.84 50.13 11.40
C PRO A 47 -46.83 50.67 10.32
N VAL A 48 -47.56 49.72 9.70
CA VAL A 48 -48.70 49.79 8.75
C VAL A 48 -49.90 50.62 9.24
N SER A 49 -50.58 51.35 8.33
CA SER A 49 -52.04 51.56 8.38
C SER A 49 -52.64 51.97 7.02
N ARG A 50 -53.94 51.71 6.89
CA ARG A 50 -54.79 51.70 5.69
C ARG A 50 -55.60 53.01 5.63
N ALA A 51 -55.92 53.44 4.40
CA ALA A 51 -56.99 54.37 4.01
C ALA A 51 -56.88 55.87 4.39
N SER A 52 -56.88 56.74 3.38
CA SER A 52 -57.87 57.83 3.28
C SER A 52 -57.89 58.48 1.89
N THR A 53 -59.11 58.56 1.39
CA THR A 53 -59.66 59.44 0.35
C THR A 53 -59.16 60.89 0.40
N VAL A 54 -58.91 61.48 -0.77
CA VAL A 54 -59.33 62.86 -1.06
C VAL A 54 -59.91 62.92 -2.48
N ARG A 55 -61.19 63.30 -2.55
CA ARG A 55 -61.97 63.61 -3.74
C ARG A 55 -62.23 65.12 -3.77
N SER A 56 -62.30 65.67 -4.99
CA SER A 56 -62.92 66.96 -5.38
C SER A 56 -62.09 68.20 -5.03
N ARG A 57 -61.87 69.16 -5.95
CA ARG A 57 -62.86 70.00 -6.67
C ARG A 57 -62.12 70.74 -7.83
N VAL A 58 -62.51 70.65 -9.13
CA VAL A 58 -63.50 71.51 -9.89
C VAL A 58 -62.93 72.93 -10.09
N ASP A 59 -62.94 73.62 -11.23
CA ASP A 59 -63.64 73.51 -12.53
C ASP A 59 -63.00 74.48 -13.56
N HIS A 60 -63.30 74.26 -14.86
CA HIS A 60 -63.44 75.22 -15.98
C HIS A 60 -62.27 76.18 -16.32
N ILE A 61 -61.78 76.21 -17.57
CA ILE A 61 -62.30 77.06 -18.68
C ILE A 61 -62.03 76.41 -20.06
N SER A 62 -63.12 75.97 -20.70
CA SER A 62 -63.70 76.37 -22.01
C SER A 62 -62.86 76.84 -23.21
N ARG A 63 -63.16 76.19 -24.36
CA ARG A 63 -63.44 76.69 -25.74
C ARG A 63 -62.34 76.70 -26.84
N VAL A 64 -62.51 75.73 -27.76
CA VAL A 64 -62.66 75.83 -29.24
C VAL A 64 -61.59 76.57 -30.07
N SER A 65 -60.94 75.81 -30.96
CA SER A 65 -60.92 76.13 -32.40
C SER A 65 -60.88 74.85 -33.23
N GLN A 66 -61.98 74.64 -33.96
CA GLN A 66 -62.08 73.77 -35.12
C GLN A 66 -61.38 74.50 -36.27
N ASP A 67 -60.24 74.00 -36.73
CA ASP A 67 -59.75 74.18 -38.10
C ASP A 67 -58.55 73.24 -38.34
N ALA A 68 -58.83 72.06 -38.89
CA ALA A 68 -57.86 71.27 -39.64
C ALA A 68 -58.66 70.35 -40.58
N GLN A 69 -58.46 70.53 -41.89
CA GLN A 69 -59.10 69.75 -42.95
C GLN A 69 -58.87 68.24 -42.77
N PRO A 70 -59.81 67.38 -43.22
CA PRO A 70 -59.57 65.94 -43.26
C PRO A 70 -58.44 65.64 -44.26
N PRO A 71 -57.47 64.75 -43.95
CA PRO A 71 -56.48 64.33 -44.92
C PRO A 71 -57.15 63.52 -46.04
N GLU A 72 -56.81 63.93 -47.26
CA GLU A 72 -57.21 63.34 -48.53
C GLU A 72 -56.71 61.89 -48.65
N TYR A 73 -57.61 60.97 -48.97
CA TYR A 73 -57.32 59.54 -49.12
C TYR A 73 -56.72 59.30 -50.51
N HIS A 74 -55.40 59.16 -50.60
CA HIS A 74 -54.75 58.59 -51.79
C HIS A 74 -54.94 57.06 -51.77
N PRO A 75 -55.52 56.45 -52.83
CA PRO A 75 -55.51 55.01 -52.98
C PRO A 75 -54.05 54.53 -53.06
N LEU A 76 -53.67 53.59 -52.20
CA LEU A 76 -52.40 52.88 -52.31
C LEU A 76 -52.36 52.15 -53.65
N GLU A 77 -51.39 52.50 -54.51
CA GLU A 77 -51.03 51.70 -55.67
C GLU A 77 -50.68 50.26 -55.23
N PRO A 78 -51.02 49.23 -56.02
CA PRO A 78 -50.66 47.85 -55.70
C PRO A 78 -49.13 47.72 -55.62
N PRO A 79 -48.59 46.89 -54.71
CA PRO A 79 -47.15 46.77 -54.55
C PRO A 79 -46.54 46.22 -55.83
N SER A 80 -45.57 46.97 -56.38
CA SER A 80 -44.71 46.52 -57.47
C SER A 80 -43.93 45.28 -57.04
N GLU A 81 -44.02 44.22 -57.84
CA GLU A 81 -43.13 43.05 -57.78
C GLU A 81 -41.67 43.52 -57.82
N HIS A 82 -40.98 43.46 -56.69
CA HIS A 82 -39.53 43.61 -56.66
C HIS A 82 -38.91 42.23 -56.86
N GLU A 83 -38.40 41.97 -58.06
CA GLU A 83 -37.50 40.83 -58.33
C GLU A 83 -36.35 40.83 -57.29
N GLY A 84 -36.24 39.73 -56.54
CA GLY A 84 -35.24 39.57 -55.50
C GLY A 84 -33.80 39.61 -56.05
N GLN A 85 -32.90 40.25 -55.30
CA GLN A 85 -31.46 40.29 -55.63
C GLN A 85 -30.83 38.90 -55.50
N VAL A 86 -30.45 38.29 -56.63
CA VAL A 86 -29.67 37.04 -56.66
C VAL A 86 -28.18 37.35 -56.46
N ILE A 87 -27.73 37.31 -55.21
CA ILE A 87 -26.30 37.43 -54.87
C ILE A 87 -25.63 36.06 -55.04
N LYS A 88 -24.76 35.90 -56.05
CA LYS A 88 -23.91 34.71 -56.18
C LYS A 88 -22.74 34.79 -55.21
N THR A 89 -22.78 34.01 -54.13
CA THR A 89 -21.70 33.86 -53.17
C THR A 89 -20.85 32.61 -53.43
N PHE A 90 -19.62 32.60 -52.92
CA PHE A 90 -18.56 31.62 -53.20
C PHE A 90 -18.83 30.24 -52.57
N ASP A 91 -18.70 29.17 -53.36
CA ASP A 91 -18.98 27.76 -53.03
C ASP A 91 -17.91 27.07 -52.13
N TRP A 92 -17.52 27.67 -51.01
CA TRP A 92 -16.65 26.99 -50.02
C TRP A 92 -17.43 26.67 -48.73
N TRP A 93 -18.19 25.58 -48.80
CA TRP A 93 -19.48 25.44 -48.11
C TRP A 93 -19.44 24.57 -46.83
N TRP A 94 -18.44 23.67 -46.69
CA TRP A 94 -18.27 22.76 -45.53
C TRP A 94 -16.82 22.66 -45.00
N TRP A 95 -15.91 23.55 -45.44
CA TRP A 95 -14.47 23.42 -45.13
C TRP A 95 -14.15 23.50 -43.63
N TRP A 96 -14.89 24.30 -42.86
CA TRP A 96 -14.72 24.38 -41.40
C TRP A 96 -15.07 23.05 -40.71
N ASP A 97 -16.15 22.40 -41.15
CA ASP A 97 -16.60 21.12 -40.63
C ASP A 97 -15.63 19.98 -41.02
N ILE A 98 -15.11 20.02 -42.25
CA ILE A 98 -14.09 19.07 -42.75
C ILE A 98 -12.76 19.27 -42.01
N GLY A 99 -12.35 20.53 -41.78
CA GLY A 99 -11.15 20.87 -41.02
C GLY A 99 -11.24 20.40 -39.57
N ALA A 100 -12.38 20.64 -38.91
CA ALA A 100 -12.62 20.13 -37.56
C ALA A 100 -12.64 18.60 -37.49
N ALA A 101 -13.25 17.93 -38.47
CA ALA A 101 -13.20 16.47 -38.58
C ALA A 101 -11.77 15.96 -38.76
N PHE A 102 -10.95 16.61 -39.58
CA PHE A 102 -9.54 16.27 -39.78
C PHE A 102 -8.71 16.43 -38.50
N VAL A 103 -8.90 17.51 -37.75
CA VAL A 103 -8.26 17.70 -36.44
C VAL A 103 -8.62 16.56 -35.49
N SER A 104 -9.90 16.17 -35.43
CA SER A 104 -10.35 15.08 -34.58
C SER A 104 -9.69 13.74 -34.92
N VAL A 105 -9.59 13.41 -36.21
CA VAL A 105 -8.89 12.21 -36.71
C VAL A 105 -7.40 12.25 -36.38
N THR A 106 -6.77 13.41 -36.55
CA THR A 106 -5.35 13.60 -36.24
C THR A 106 -5.08 13.37 -34.75
N CYS A 107 -5.92 13.94 -33.87
CA CYS A 107 -5.83 13.69 -32.43
C CYS A 107 -5.96 12.21 -32.08
N LEU A 108 -6.91 11.48 -32.69
CA LEU A 108 -7.05 10.04 -32.49
C LEU A 108 -5.79 9.27 -32.95
N GLY A 109 -5.22 9.63 -34.11
CA GLY A 109 -3.99 9.02 -34.61
C GLY A 109 -2.79 9.27 -33.69
N LEU A 110 -2.66 10.48 -33.15
CA LEU A 110 -1.62 10.83 -32.16
C LEU A 110 -1.80 10.04 -30.86
N ILE A 111 -3.04 9.87 -30.38
CA ILE A 111 -3.33 9.01 -29.21
C ILE A 111 -2.85 7.59 -29.49
N VAL A 112 -3.20 7.00 -30.64
CA VAL A 112 -2.73 5.65 -31.01
C VAL A 112 -1.21 5.56 -31.04
N GLY A 113 -0.53 6.55 -31.62
CA GLY A 113 0.93 6.60 -31.66
C GLY A 113 1.57 6.61 -30.27
N VAL A 114 1.05 7.44 -29.35
CA VAL A 114 1.49 7.50 -27.95
C VAL A 114 1.28 6.15 -27.25
N LEU A 115 0.14 5.48 -27.50
CA LEU A 115 -0.16 4.18 -26.89
C LEU A 115 0.77 3.07 -27.38
N ILE A 116 1.10 3.03 -28.68
CA ILE A 116 2.04 2.05 -29.22
C ILE A 116 3.42 2.23 -28.60
N GLU A 117 3.88 3.48 -28.49
CA GLU A 117 5.20 3.81 -27.94
C GLU A 117 5.29 3.57 -26.43
N ALA A 118 4.20 3.78 -25.69
CA ALA A 118 4.16 3.60 -24.25
C ALA A 118 4.01 2.14 -23.80
N ASN A 119 3.40 1.27 -24.62
CA ASN A 119 3.02 -0.07 -24.20
C ASN A 119 4.22 -0.96 -23.83
N GLY A 120 4.20 -1.54 -22.63
CA GLY A 120 5.22 -2.48 -22.16
C GLY A 120 6.53 -1.84 -21.71
N LYS A 121 6.61 -0.51 -21.64
CA LYS A 121 7.79 0.19 -21.14
C LYS A 121 7.67 0.49 -19.64
N PRO A 122 8.77 0.43 -18.88
CA PRO A 122 8.82 0.97 -17.53
C PRO A 122 8.46 2.46 -17.54
N ARG A 123 7.72 2.91 -16.54
CA ARG A 123 7.31 4.31 -16.39
C ARG A 123 8.52 5.26 -16.37
N ASP A 124 9.62 4.85 -15.77
CA ASP A 124 10.82 5.68 -15.62
C ASP A 124 11.62 5.82 -16.92
N ASN A 125 11.43 4.90 -17.87
CA ASN A 125 12.07 4.94 -19.19
C ASN A 125 11.23 5.71 -20.24
N TRP A 126 10.30 6.55 -19.77
CA TRP A 126 9.48 7.39 -20.64
C TRP A 126 10.27 8.60 -21.14
N PRO A 127 10.40 8.81 -22.47
CA PRO A 127 11.33 9.80 -23.02
C PRO A 127 10.85 11.26 -22.94
N LEU A 128 9.55 11.50 -22.73
CA LEU A 128 8.97 12.84 -22.72
C LEU A 128 8.78 13.35 -21.29
N ALA A 129 8.97 14.65 -21.07
CA ALA A 129 8.75 15.26 -19.75
C ALA A 129 7.27 15.22 -19.29
N ILE A 130 6.33 15.17 -20.25
CA ILE A 130 4.89 15.12 -19.98
C ILE A 130 4.45 13.67 -19.85
N GLN A 131 3.72 13.35 -18.78
CA GLN A 131 3.19 12.01 -18.54
C GLN A 131 2.24 11.56 -19.68
N PRO A 132 2.25 10.27 -20.06
CA PRO A 132 1.38 9.74 -21.11
C PRO A 132 -0.11 10.06 -20.90
N ASN A 133 -0.60 9.96 -19.66
CA ASN A 133 -1.99 10.31 -19.29
C ASN A 133 -2.34 11.75 -19.66
N SER A 134 -1.43 12.69 -19.39
CA SER A 134 -1.66 14.11 -19.67
C SER A 134 -1.71 14.38 -21.16
N ILE A 135 -0.85 13.72 -21.96
CA ILE A 135 -0.87 13.85 -23.43
C ILE A 135 -2.21 13.32 -23.98
N ILE A 136 -2.63 12.13 -23.53
CA ILE A 136 -3.91 11.55 -23.93
C ILE A 136 -5.07 12.49 -23.56
N ALA A 137 -5.13 12.98 -22.33
CA ALA A 137 -6.20 13.87 -21.87
C ALA A 137 -6.32 15.16 -22.69
N VAL A 138 -5.19 15.78 -23.06
CA VAL A 138 -5.19 16.97 -23.92
C VAL A 138 -5.67 16.62 -25.33
N LEU A 139 -5.13 15.55 -25.93
CA LEU A 139 -5.52 15.12 -27.28
C LEU A 139 -6.99 14.69 -27.35
N THR A 140 -7.54 14.04 -26.32
CA THR A 140 -8.96 13.66 -26.29
C THR A 140 -9.84 14.87 -26.11
N THR A 141 -9.47 15.83 -25.28
CA THR A 141 -10.22 17.08 -25.10
C THR A 141 -10.31 17.88 -26.40
N VAL A 142 -9.16 18.06 -27.08
CA VAL A 142 -9.09 18.74 -28.37
C VAL A 142 -9.86 17.96 -29.45
N GLY A 143 -9.62 16.64 -29.53
CA GLY A 143 -10.26 15.77 -30.52
C GLY A 143 -11.78 15.69 -30.37
N LYS A 144 -12.29 15.65 -29.12
CA LYS A 144 -13.73 15.69 -28.80
C LYS A 144 -14.35 17.03 -29.15
N SER A 145 -13.68 18.13 -28.80
CA SER A 145 -14.17 19.48 -29.12
C SER A 145 -14.29 19.67 -30.63
N ALA A 146 -13.27 19.23 -31.38
CA ALA A 146 -13.28 19.26 -32.84
C ALA A 146 -14.35 18.32 -33.44
N LEU A 147 -14.61 17.16 -32.82
CA LEU A 147 -15.66 16.22 -33.22
C LEU A 147 -17.07 16.79 -33.10
N LEU A 148 -17.34 17.62 -32.09
CA LEU A 148 -18.68 18.18 -31.84
C LEU A 148 -19.06 19.28 -32.84
N VAL A 149 -18.09 19.98 -33.43
CA VAL A 149 -18.32 21.04 -34.43
C VAL A 149 -19.14 20.54 -35.63
N PRO A 150 -18.71 19.52 -36.40
CA PRO A 150 -19.48 19.02 -37.54
C PRO A 150 -20.83 18.42 -37.12
N ILE A 151 -20.93 17.83 -35.92
CA ILE A 151 -22.19 17.27 -35.41
C ILE A 151 -23.23 18.37 -35.20
N ALA A 152 -22.84 19.46 -34.53
CA ALA A 152 -23.70 20.63 -34.33
C ALA A 152 -24.16 21.21 -35.67
N SER A 153 -23.23 21.42 -36.61
CA SER A 153 -23.55 21.90 -37.96
C SER A 153 -24.53 20.98 -38.70
N CYS A 154 -24.34 19.66 -38.63
CA CYS A 154 -25.21 18.68 -39.29
C CYS A 154 -26.63 18.69 -38.69
N LEU A 155 -26.76 18.75 -37.36
CA LEU A 155 -28.03 18.88 -36.67
C LEU A 155 -28.74 20.18 -37.05
N SER A 156 -28.00 21.29 -37.05
CA SER A 156 -28.56 22.59 -37.46
C SER A 156 -28.96 22.62 -38.93
N GLN A 157 -28.30 21.88 -39.83
CA GLN A 157 -28.72 21.81 -41.24
C GLN A 157 -29.93 20.88 -41.46
N LEU A 158 -30.05 19.81 -40.67
CA LEU A 158 -31.19 18.89 -40.75
C LEU A 158 -32.52 19.57 -40.45
N LYS A 159 -32.53 20.58 -39.57
CA LYS A 159 -33.75 21.33 -39.21
C LYS A 159 -34.43 21.92 -40.46
N TRP A 160 -33.63 22.51 -41.36
CA TRP A 160 -34.11 23.12 -42.60
C TRP A 160 -34.55 22.07 -43.61
N ARG A 161 -33.78 21.00 -43.74
CA ARG A 161 -34.12 19.90 -44.66
C ARG A 161 -35.45 19.22 -44.30
N LEU A 162 -35.75 19.10 -43.00
CA LEU A 162 -36.99 18.50 -42.54
C LEU A 162 -38.21 19.27 -43.06
N ILE A 163 -38.22 20.59 -42.86
CA ILE A 163 -39.33 21.47 -43.26
C ILE A 163 -39.35 21.72 -44.78
N TYR A 164 -38.20 21.61 -45.46
CA TYR A 164 -38.15 21.63 -46.92
C TYR A 164 -38.81 20.40 -47.55
N THR A 165 -38.61 19.22 -46.96
CA THR A 165 -39.11 17.95 -47.53
C THR A 165 -40.58 17.71 -47.20
N ARG A 166 -41.01 18.00 -45.97
CA ARG A 166 -42.37 17.72 -45.48
C ARG A 166 -42.87 18.85 -44.60
N ALA A 167 -44.18 19.08 -44.62
CA ALA A 167 -44.84 19.94 -43.65
C ALA A 167 -44.69 19.34 -42.25
N GLN A 168 -44.19 20.12 -41.30
CA GLN A 168 -43.96 19.68 -39.92
C GLN A 168 -44.29 20.82 -38.93
N PRO A 169 -44.59 20.49 -37.66
CA PRO A 169 -44.71 21.49 -36.60
C PRO A 169 -43.44 22.34 -36.47
N LEU A 170 -43.60 23.66 -36.35
CA LEU A 170 -42.48 24.60 -36.19
C LEU A 170 -41.70 24.38 -34.88
N SER A 171 -42.31 23.79 -33.84
CA SER A 171 -41.63 23.41 -32.60
C SER A 171 -40.47 22.43 -32.81
N TYR A 172 -40.48 21.66 -33.90
CA TYR A 172 -39.38 20.75 -34.23
C TYR A 172 -38.08 21.48 -34.58
N LEU A 173 -38.16 22.72 -35.08
CA LEU A 173 -36.97 23.54 -35.31
C LEU A 173 -36.23 23.84 -34.00
N GLN A 174 -36.98 24.13 -32.94
CA GLN A 174 -36.43 24.38 -31.61
C GLN A 174 -35.77 23.12 -31.05
N ALA A 175 -36.40 21.94 -31.22
CA ALA A 175 -35.81 20.67 -30.79
C ALA A 175 -34.47 20.34 -31.46
N PHE A 176 -34.32 20.62 -32.77
CA PHE A 176 -33.02 20.45 -33.46
C PHE A 176 -31.98 21.50 -33.02
N ASP A 177 -32.40 22.73 -32.75
CA ASP A 177 -31.52 23.80 -32.28
C ASP A 177 -30.99 23.48 -30.88
N ASP A 178 -31.87 23.07 -29.96
CA ASP A 178 -31.51 22.63 -28.60
C ASP A 178 -30.59 21.40 -28.65
N ALA A 179 -30.85 20.43 -29.53
CA ALA A 179 -29.99 19.26 -29.71
C ALA A 179 -28.58 19.62 -30.17
N SER A 180 -28.44 20.63 -31.05
CA SER A 180 -27.13 21.09 -31.53
C SER A 180 -26.30 21.82 -30.48
N ARG A 181 -26.92 22.32 -29.40
CA ARG A 181 -26.25 23.07 -28.32
C ARG A 181 -25.64 22.18 -27.23
N GLY A 182 -25.99 20.89 -27.20
CA GLY A 182 -25.33 19.96 -26.29
C GLY A 182 -26.10 18.68 -25.98
N PRO A 183 -25.57 17.90 -25.02
CA PRO A 183 -26.09 16.59 -24.68
C PRO A 183 -27.53 16.60 -24.14
N TRP A 184 -27.91 17.64 -23.39
CA TRP A 184 -29.26 17.72 -22.80
C TRP A 184 -30.36 17.88 -23.87
N GLY A 185 -30.15 18.78 -24.83
CA GLY A 185 -31.07 18.90 -25.96
C GLY A 185 -31.07 17.65 -26.83
N SER A 186 -29.90 17.02 -27.02
CA SER A 186 -29.78 15.75 -27.75
C SER A 186 -30.56 14.62 -27.07
N PHE A 187 -30.58 14.59 -25.73
CA PHE A 187 -31.39 13.65 -24.95
C PHE A 187 -32.89 13.91 -25.09
N MET A 188 -33.31 15.17 -24.94
CA MET A 188 -34.72 15.55 -25.08
C MET A 188 -35.29 15.28 -26.47
N MET A 189 -34.44 15.36 -27.51
CA MET A 189 -34.79 15.08 -28.90
C MET A 189 -35.42 13.70 -29.13
N PHE A 190 -35.04 12.69 -28.32
CA PHE A 190 -35.61 11.33 -28.42
C PHE A 190 -37.08 11.24 -27.98
N TRP A 191 -37.56 12.18 -27.17
CA TRP A 191 -38.96 12.25 -26.72
C TRP A 191 -39.81 13.24 -27.52
N THR A 192 -39.21 14.27 -28.11
CA THR A 192 -39.95 15.34 -28.79
C THR A 192 -40.24 15.06 -30.27
N LEU A 193 -39.36 14.31 -30.93
CA LEU A 193 -39.49 13.96 -32.35
C LEU A 193 -39.87 12.48 -32.54
N PRO A 194 -40.83 12.15 -33.40
CA PRO A 194 -41.04 10.76 -33.80
C PRO A 194 -39.77 10.25 -34.51
N LEU A 195 -39.43 8.96 -34.33
CA LEU A 195 -38.23 8.26 -34.88
C LEU A 195 -38.01 8.34 -36.41
N GLN A 196 -38.80 9.13 -37.13
CA GLN A 196 -38.77 9.28 -38.58
C GLN A 196 -37.50 10.00 -39.08
N SER A 197 -36.81 10.81 -38.25
CA SER A 197 -35.54 11.46 -38.60
C SER A 197 -34.33 10.66 -38.13
N LYS A 198 -34.18 9.42 -38.64
CA LYS A 198 -33.11 8.46 -38.27
C LYS A 198 -31.70 9.08 -38.14
N LEU A 199 -31.36 10.04 -39.01
CA LEU A 199 -30.07 10.73 -38.98
C LEU A 199 -29.91 11.71 -37.80
N GLY A 200 -30.98 12.43 -37.46
CA GLY A 200 -30.99 13.37 -36.33
C GLY A 200 -30.82 12.63 -35.02
N CYS A 201 -31.54 11.52 -34.84
CA CYS A 201 -31.37 10.64 -33.68
C CYS A 201 -29.95 10.05 -33.60
N ALA A 202 -29.34 9.67 -34.73
CA ALA A 202 -27.97 9.16 -34.76
C ALA A 202 -26.95 10.24 -34.35
N LEU A 203 -27.09 11.48 -34.83
CA LEU A 203 -26.23 12.61 -34.43
C LEU A 203 -26.41 12.95 -32.94
N ALA A 204 -27.66 12.99 -32.45
CA ALA A 204 -27.95 13.20 -31.03
C ALA A 204 -27.37 12.10 -30.14
N LEU A 205 -27.41 10.84 -30.58
CA LEU A 205 -26.80 9.72 -29.87
C LEU A 205 -25.28 9.89 -29.75
N ILE A 206 -24.59 10.32 -30.81
CA ILE A 206 -23.13 10.57 -30.74
C ILE A 206 -22.82 11.69 -29.77
N THR A 207 -23.59 12.78 -29.77
CA THR A 207 -23.41 13.88 -28.79
C THR A 207 -23.47 13.36 -27.36
N ILE A 208 -24.39 12.44 -27.06
CA ILE A 208 -24.49 11.79 -25.73
C ILE A 208 -23.29 10.86 -25.49
N LEU A 209 -22.95 9.98 -26.43
CA LEU A 209 -21.82 9.05 -26.31
C LEU A 209 -20.48 9.79 -26.14
N SER A 210 -20.35 11.01 -26.68
CA SER A 210 -19.15 11.84 -26.54
C SER A 210 -18.83 12.20 -25.08
N LEU A 211 -19.82 12.16 -24.18
CA LEU A 211 -19.61 12.37 -22.75
C LEU A 211 -18.70 11.30 -22.14
N GLY A 212 -18.73 10.08 -22.67
CA GLY A 212 -17.90 8.96 -22.20
C GLY A 212 -16.47 8.98 -22.72
N ILE A 213 -16.12 9.86 -23.68
CA ILE A 213 -14.77 9.90 -24.27
C ILE A 213 -13.70 10.17 -23.20
N ASP A 214 -13.90 11.15 -22.33
CA ASP A 214 -12.91 11.51 -21.31
C ASP A 214 -12.76 10.44 -20.21
N PRO A 215 -13.85 9.89 -19.63
CA PRO A 215 -13.76 8.73 -18.74
C PRO A 215 -13.10 7.52 -19.39
N SER A 216 -13.41 7.23 -20.66
CA SER A 216 -12.81 6.14 -21.41
C SER A 216 -11.30 6.37 -21.57
N ALA A 217 -10.89 7.60 -21.91
CA ALA A 217 -9.49 7.98 -22.05
C ALA A 217 -8.68 7.77 -20.76
N GLN A 218 -9.26 8.09 -19.60
CA GLN A 218 -8.63 7.86 -18.31
C GLN A 218 -8.37 6.39 -18.02
N GLN A 219 -9.16 5.49 -18.59
CA GLN A 219 -9.03 4.05 -18.39
C GLN A 219 -8.11 3.37 -19.41
N ILE A 220 -7.60 4.07 -20.43
CA ILE A 220 -6.75 3.47 -21.45
C ILE A 220 -5.41 2.98 -20.89
N LEU A 221 -4.82 3.70 -19.94
CA LEU A 221 -3.54 3.34 -19.34
C LEU A 221 -3.73 2.73 -17.96
N ASP A 222 -3.05 1.61 -17.74
CA ASP A 222 -2.93 0.95 -16.44
C ASP A 222 -1.44 0.91 -16.05
N PHE A 223 -1.16 0.96 -14.75
CA PHE A 223 0.21 1.02 -14.21
C PHE A 223 0.44 -0.11 -13.20
N PRO A 224 0.35 -1.39 -13.63
CA PRO A 224 0.63 -2.51 -12.73
C PRO A 224 2.09 -2.48 -12.27
N ILE A 225 2.29 -2.87 -11.00
CA ILE A 225 3.63 -3.14 -10.45
C ILE A 225 4.05 -4.51 -10.97
N GLN A 226 5.18 -4.56 -11.67
CA GLN A 226 5.78 -5.80 -12.15
C GLN A 226 7.18 -5.95 -11.55
N GLU A 227 7.50 -7.19 -11.17
CA GLU A 227 8.84 -7.53 -10.72
C GLU A 227 9.72 -7.83 -11.93
N ARG A 228 10.89 -7.21 -11.97
CA ARG A 228 11.93 -7.49 -12.96
C ARG A 228 13.21 -7.87 -12.23
N GLN A 229 13.89 -8.89 -12.75
CA GLN A 229 15.21 -9.27 -12.27
C GLN A 229 16.25 -8.19 -12.64
N LEU A 230 17.12 -7.85 -11.70
CA LEU A 230 18.28 -7.00 -11.94
C LEU A 230 19.45 -7.86 -12.42
N ASP A 231 20.01 -7.53 -13.58
CA ASP A 231 21.11 -8.29 -14.17
C ASP A 231 22.49 -7.84 -13.68
N ASN A 232 22.64 -6.56 -13.30
CA ASN A 232 23.94 -5.97 -12.92
C ASN A 232 24.24 -6.08 -11.42
N VAL A 233 23.37 -6.75 -10.65
CA VAL A 233 23.41 -6.72 -9.20
C VAL A 233 23.08 -8.11 -8.66
N THR A 234 23.95 -8.63 -7.81
CA THR A 234 23.82 -9.96 -7.20
C THR A 234 23.46 -9.81 -5.72
N ALA A 235 22.47 -10.57 -5.27
CA ALA A 235 22.17 -10.67 -3.84
C ALA A 235 23.14 -11.65 -3.18
N GLU A 236 23.53 -11.45 -1.93
CA GLU A 236 24.50 -12.31 -1.25
C GLU A 236 23.92 -12.81 0.07
N MET A 237 24.11 -14.08 0.41
CA MET A 237 23.71 -14.65 1.70
C MET A 237 24.82 -15.49 2.32
N GLY A 238 25.08 -15.29 3.60
CA GLY A 238 26.08 -16.04 4.34
C GLY A 238 25.77 -17.53 4.48
N ALA A 239 26.77 -18.36 4.17
CA ALA A 239 26.86 -19.79 4.40
C ALA A 239 28.23 -20.14 5.02
N ALA A 240 28.34 -21.27 5.70
CA ALA A 240 29.60 -21.76 6.26
C ALA A 240 29.84 -23.21 5.88
N GLN A 241 30.99 -23.46 5.24
CA GLN A 241 31.58 -24.81 5.15
C GLN A 241 32.73 -24.97 6.16
N ASN A 242 33.48 -23.89 6.37
CA ASN A 242 34.58 -23.79 7.30
C ASN A 242 34.24 -22.77 8.39
N TYR A 243 34.67 -23.03 9.62
CA TYR A 243 34.45 -22.12 10.74
C TYR A 243 35.73 -21.86 11.54
N SER A 244 36.21 -20.62 11.42
CA SER A 244 37.25 -20.04 12.27
C SER A 244 36.69 -18.84 13.02
N SER A 245 36.75 -18.89 14.35
CA SER A 245 36.18 -17.84 15.22
C SER A 245 37.02 -16.57 15.28
N LYS A 246 36.35 -15.42 15.41
CA LYS A 246 36.93 -14.11 15.76
C LYS A 246 36.96 -13.89 17.27
N SER A 247 35.98 -14.40 17.99
CA SER A 247 35.88 -14.34 19.45
C SER A 247 36.85 -15.29 20.15
N PHE A 248 37.03 -16.51 19.64
CA PHE A 248 37.85 -17.56 20.24
C PHE A 248 39.21 -17.70 19.52
N LEU A 249 40.07 -16.68 19.64
CA LEU A 249 41.37 -16.65 18.96
C LEU A 249 42.39 -17.62 19.57
N GLN A 250 43.07 -18.38 18.70
CA GLN A 250 44.31 -19.07 19.02
C GLN A 250 45.51 -18.15 18.72
N ARG A 251 46.49 -18.09 19.62
CA ARG A 251 47.77 -17.41 19.35
C ARG A 251 48.63 -18.26 18.42
N GLU A 252 49.13 -17.69 17.32
CA GLU A 252 50.03 -18.37 16.38
C GLU A 252 51.20 -19.04 17.11
N GLY A 253 51.41 -20.34 16.85
CA GLY A 253 52.50 -21.14 17.42
C GLY A 253 52.33 -21.60 18.87
N ALA A 254 51.19 -21.32 19.52
CA ALA A 254 50.90 -21.79 20.88
C ALA A 254 49.77 -22.83 20.88
N SER A 255 50.08 -24.07 21.28
CA SER A 255 49.10 -25.12 21.55
C SER A 255 48.42 -24.98 22.93
N TRP A 256 48.99 -24.18 23.85
CA TRP A 256 48.51 -24.00 25.23
C TRP A 256 48.24 -22.51 25.60
N GLN A 257 47.28 -21.93 24.90
CA GLN A 257 46.26 -20.96 25.36
C GLN A 257 46.66 -19.81 26.32
N ILE A 258 46.83 -18.61 25.76
CA ILE A 258 46.47 -17.34 26.44
C ILE A 258 45.31 -16.74 25.63
N TRP A 259 44.19 -16.43 26.30
CA TRP A 259 43.11 -15.64 25.72
C TRP A 259 43.66 -14.29 25.27
N ASN A 260 43.58 -13.99 23.98
CA ASN A 260 43.64 -12.60 23.56
C ASN A 260 42.25 -12.02 23.80
N LEU A 261 42.13 -11.15 24.80
CA LEU A 261 40.91 -10.36 24.99
C LEU A 261 40.64 -9.60 23.69
N ASN A 262 39.54 -9.91 23.01
CA ASN A 262 39.14 -9.32 21.73
C ASN A 262 37.74 -8.70 21.85
N GLY A 263 37.50 -7.61 21.13
CA GLY A 263 36.23 -6.91 21.08
C GLY A 263 35.07 -7.71 20.48
N ASP A 264 35.35 -8.83 19.80
CA ASP A 264 34.34 -9.69 19.18
C ASP A 264 33.65 -10.66 20.18
N LEU A 265 34.27 -10.96 21.33
CA LEU A 265 33.68 -11.87 22.33
C LEU A 265 32.41 -11.30 23.00
N PRO A 266 32.35 -9.99 23.35
CA PRO A 266 31.09 -9.37 23.79
C PRO A 266 29.96 -9.43 22.74
N ALA A 267 30.28 -9.43 21.44
CA ALA A 267 29.26 -9.45 20.38
C ALA A 267 28.52 -10.79 20.34
N ILE A 268 29.23 -11.92 20.41
CA ILE A 268 28.61 -13.24 20.48
C ILE A 268 27.79 -13.39 21.78
N GLN A 269 28.30 -12.88 22.90
CA GLN A 269 27.58 -12.86 24.18
C GLN A 269 26.24 -12.14 24.07
N ILE A 270 26.22 -10.91 23.55
CA ILE A 270 25.00 -10.11 23.36
C ILE A 270 24.02 -10.83 22.42
N SER A 271 24.50 -11.47 21.37
CA SER A 271 23.65 -12.20 20.42
C SER A 271 22.92 -13.38 21.06
N ILE A 272 23.61 -14.16 21.92
CA ILE A 272 22.97 -15.27 22.63
C ILE A 272 21.91 -14.74 23.59
N LEU A 273 22.17 -13.61 24.26
CA LEU A 273 21.25 -13.04 25.25
C LEU A 273 20.00 -12.42 24.64
N THR A 274 20.16 -11.69 23.55
CA THR A 274 19.02 -11.18 22.76
C THR A 274 18.18 -12.32 22.20
N SER A 275 18.83 -13.42 21.79
CA SER A 275 18.17 -14.65 21.39
C SER A 275 17.37 -15.31 22.51
N LEU A 276 17.86 -15.29 23.75
CA LEU A 276 17.10 -15.79 24.90
C LEU A 276 15.85 -14.94 25.17
N ALA A 277 15.90 -13.65 24.85
CA ALA A 277 14.75 -12.75 24.95
C ALA A 277 13.74 -12.88 23.78
N GLY A 278 13.99 -13.76 22.81
CA GLY A 278 13.09 -14.03 21.68
C GLY A 278 13.48 -13.39 20.35
N GLU A 279 14.63 -12.71 20.26
CA GLU A 279 15.11 -12.11 19.01
C GLU A 279 16.39 -12.81 18.53
N PRO A 280 16.30 -13.81 17.63
CA PRO A 280 17.48 -14.51 17.13
C PRO A 280 18.34 -13.59 16.27
N PHE A 281 19.66 -13.80 16.33
CA PHE A 281 20.64 -13.03 15.57
C PHE A 281 20.39 -13.17 14.06
N GLN A 282 20.27 -12.04 13.35
CA GLN A 282 20.08 -12.05 11.90
C GLN A 282 21.40 -12.39 11.19
N PRO A 283 21.36 -13.24 10.15
CA PRO A 283 22.56 -13.56 9.40
C PRO A 283 23.08 -12.37 8.59
N ASN A 284 24.32 -12.45 8.14
CA ASN A 284 24.86 -11.56 7.13
C ASN A 284 24.23 -11.87 5.77
N PHE A 285 23.50 -10.91 5.22
CA PHE A 285 23.02 -10.93 3.85
C PHE A 285 23.08 -9.53 3.27
N LYS A 286 23.22 -9.45 1.95
CA LYS A 286 23.17 -8.19 1.22
C LYS A 286 22.08 -8.28 0.18
N CYS A 287 21.08 -7.43 0.33
CA CYS A 287 20.10 -7.14 -0.71
C CYS A 287 20.36 -5.71 -1.22
N PRO A 288 21.21 -5.55 -2.24
CA PRO A 288 21.66 -4.23 -2.71
C PRO A 288 20.53 -3.39 -3.29
N GLN A 289 20.56 -2.08 -3.01
CA GLN A 289 19.64 -1.12 -3.62
C GLN A 289 19.95 -0.98 -5.12
N PRO A 290 18.94 -0.85 -6.01
CA PRO A 290 17.52 -0.56 -5.76
C PRO A 290 16.61 -1.80 -5.67
N ALA A 291 17.13 -2.98 -5.35
CA ALA A 291 16.31 -4.19 -5.26
C ALA A 291 15.25 -4.07 -4.15
N ALA A 292 14.01 -4.38 -4.48
CA ALA A 292 12.89 -4.43 -3.52
C ALA A 292 12.77 -5.82 -2.87
N ARG A 293 13.18 -6.87 -3.60
CA ARG A 293 13.11 -8.26 -3.17
C ARG A 293 14.36 -9.01 -3.61
N CYS A 294 14.94 -9.83 -2.73
CA CYS A 294 16.03 -10.74 -3.09
C CYS A 294 15.61 -12.18 -2.83
N ALA A 295 16.14 -13.11 -3.63
CA ALA A 295 15.91 -14.55 -3.45
C ALA A 295 17.18 -15.34 -3.70
N TRP A 296 17.44 -16.32 -2.85
CA TRP A 296 18.61 -17.18 -2.94
C TRP A 296 18.21 -18.60 -3.35
N PRO A 297 19.08 -19.30 -4.11
CA PRO A 297 18.88 -20.71 -4.42
C PRO A 297 18.94 -21.58 -3.15
N GLU A 298 18.66 -22.87 -3.30
CA GLU A 298 18.87 -23.82 -2.21
C GLU A 298 20.36 -23.94 -1.89
N PHE A 299 20.72 -23.80 -0.60
CA PHE A 299 22.09 -23.96 -0.12
C PHE A 299 22.13 -24.67 1.23
N SER A 300 23.22 -25.38 1.48
CA SER A 300 23.54 -25.98 2.78
C SER A 300 24.56 -25.13 3.54
N THR A 301 24.51 -25.20 4.87
CA THR A 301 25.50 -24.57 5.74
C THR A 301 25.73 -25.42 6.98
N LEU A 302 26.93 -25.33 7.54
CA LEU A 302 27.20 -25.74 8.91
C LEU A 302 26.30 -24.93 9.85
N GLY A 303 25.69 -25.62 10.80
CA GLY A 303 24.86 -25.02 11.83
C GLY A 303 24.89 -25.84 13.11
N ILE A 304 24.14 -25.34 14.08
CA ILE A 304 23.89 -26.02 15.35
C ILE A 304 22.40 -26.31 15.39
N CYS A 305 22.06 -27.54 15.75
CA CYS A 305 20.69 -27.99 15.87
C CYS A 305 20.39 -28.37 17.31
N SER A 306 19.18 -28.06 17.75
CA SER A 306 18.68 -28.44 19.07
C SER A 306 17.54 -29.45 18.95
N VAL A 307 17.51 -30.42 19.87
CA VAL A 307 16.40 -31.36 20.03
C VAL A 307 15.96 -31.35 21.48
N LEU A 308 14.73 -30.91 21.73
CA LEU A 308 14.16 -30.86 23.08
C LEU A 308 13.43 -32.17 23.41
N HIS A 309 13.74 -32.71 24.59
CA HIS A 309 13.06 -33.86 25.18
C HIS A 309 12.38 -33.46 26.50
N ASN A 310 11.06 -33.52 26.52
CA ASN A 310 10.30 -33.42 27.78
C ASN A 310 10.31 -34.78 28.50
N VAL A 311 11.08 -34.88 29.57
CA VAL A 311 11.26 -36.11 30.36
C VAL A 311 10.62 -36.03 31.74
N THR A 312 9.75 -35.03 31.96
CA THR A 312 9.04 -34.80 33.23
C THR A 312 8.40 -36.07 33.79
N ASN A 313 7.68 -36.84 32.96
CA ASN A 313 6.99 -38.06 33.38
C ASN A 313 7.91 -39.28 33.56
N LYS A 314 9.16 -39.20 33.11
CA LYS A 314 10.13 -40.30 33.19
C LYS A 314 11.21 -40.05 34.23
N ALA A 315 11.42 -38.81 34.66
CA ALA A 315 12.35 -38.45 35.71
C ALA A 315 11.81 -38.87 37.08
N THR A 316 12.67 -39.49 37.90
CA THR A 316 12.33 -39.85 39.28
C THR A 316 13.09 -38.96 40.24
N ARG A 317 12.46 -38.55 41.34
CA ARG A 317 13.09 -37.72 42.37
C ARG A 317 13.01 -38.36 43.74
N GLU A 318 14.11 -38.25 44.48
CA GLU A 318 14.26 -38.74 45.85
C GLU A 318 14.59 -37.55 46.74
N CYS A 319 13.71 -37.26 47.70
CA CYS A 319 13.82 -36.06 48.54
C CYS A 319 14.13 -36.42 49.99
N GLU A 320 15.26 -35.95 50.49
CA GLU A 320 15.73 -36.12 51.87
C GLU A 320 15.73 -34.79 52.62
N GLN A 321 15.59 -34.82 53.96
CA GLN A 321 15.78 -33.61 54.76
C GLN A 321 17.25 -33.21 54.75
N GLY A 322 17.52 -31.91 54.61
CA GLY A 322 18.88 -31.38 54.51
C GLY A 322 19.71 -31.73 55.75
N LYS A 323 20.93 -32.28 55.52
CA LYS A 323 21.88 -32.58 56.59
C LYS A 323 22.26 -31.28 57.31
N GLY A 324 21.81 -31.11 58.56
CA GLY A 324 22.17 -29.97 59.42
C GLY A 324 21.12 -28.85 59.54
N ASN A 325 20.04 -28.85 58.74
CA ASN A 325 18.99 -27.83 58.86
C ASN A 325 17.59 -28.37 58.49
N PRO A 326 16.63 -28.42 59.44
CA PRO A 326 15.30 -28.99 59.25
C PRO A 326 14.38 -28.15 58.32
N TYR A 327 14.78 -26.92 57.99
CA TYR A 327 14.05 -26.05 57.06
C TYR A 327 14.34 -26.37 55.59
N PHE A 328 15.23 -27.34 55.31
CA PHE A 328 15.60 -27.72 53.95
C PHE A 328 15.21 -29.15 53.59
N GLN A 329 14.79 -29.31 52.34
CA GLN A 329 14.64 -30.62 51.71
C GLN A 329 15.46 -30.64 50.43
N GLN A 330 16.43 -31.54 50.34
CA GLN A 330 17.23 -31.74 49.14
C GLN A 330 16.61 -32.88 48.33
N CYS A 331 16.35 -32.63 47.05
CA CYS A 331 15.80 -33.60 46.13
C CYS A 331 16.81 -33.93 45.04
N ASN A 332 17.24 -35.19 44.99
CA ASN A 332 18.10 -35.71 43.94
C ASN A 332 17.22 -36.25 42.80
N TYR A 333 17.51 -35.83 41.59
CA TYR A 333 16.80 -36.22 40.38
C TYR A 333 17.58 -37.29 39.63
N THR A 334 16.90 -38.36 39.24
CA THR A 334 17.40 -39.37 38.31
C THR A 334 16.69 -39.16 36.99
N ILE A 335 17.45 -38.75 35.98
CA ILE A 335 16.92 -38.21 34.72
C ILE A 335 17.34 -39.13 33.58
N PRO A 336 16.38 -39.68 32.81
CA PRO A 336 16.71 -40.50 31.65
C PRO A 336 17.28 -39.62 30.53
N LEU A 337 18.11 -40.22 29.66
CA LEU A 337 18.77 -39.55 28.52
C LEU A 337 19.87 -38.54 28.90
N LEU A 338 20.16 -38.35 30.19
CA LEU A 338 21.28 -37.53 30.64
C LEU A 338 22.60 -38.24 30.27
N ARG A 339 23.47 -37.55 29.54
CA ARG A 339 24.77 -38.10 29.15
C ARG A 339 25.77 -38.01 30.32
N LYS A 340 26.64 -39.02 30.45
CA LYS A 340 27.75 -39.03 31.43
C LYS A 340 28.85 -38.08 30.95
N SER A 341 29.53 -37.40 31.88
CA SER A 341 30.68 -36.55 31.55
C SER A 341 31.87 -37.41 31.15
N GLU A 342 32.74 -36.92 30.27
CA GLU A 342 34.05 -37.55 30.00
C GLU A 342 35.02 -37.41 31.18
N SER A 343 34.76 -36.48 32.10
CA SER A 343 35.62 -36.19 33.26
C SER A 343 35.33 -37.02 34.51
N ASP A 344 34.28 -37.84 34.49
CA ASP A 344 33.90 -38.64 35.64
C ASP A 344 34.80 -39.89 35.63
N ASP A 345 35.84 -39.89 36.48
CA ASP A 345 36.62 -41.09 36.77
C ASP A 345 35.66 -42.24 37.12
N GLU A 346 35.96 -43.47 36.69
CA GLU A 346 35.07 -44.65 36.88
C GLU A 346 34.67 -44.93 38.35
N ASP A 347 35.32 -44.25 39.31
CA ASP A 347 35.13 -44.35 40.74
C ASP A 347 34.32 -43.19 41.40
N GLU A 348 33.93 -42.14 40.66
CA GLU A 348 33.05 -41.09 41.20
C GLU A 348 31.57 -41.49 41.11
N GLU A 349 30.88 -41.59 42.26
CA GLU A 349 29.44 -41.80 42.31
C GLU A 349 28.73 -40.74 41.46
N GLU A 350 27.91 -41.17 40.48
CA GLU A 350 27.12 -40.27 39.62
C GLU A 350 26.51 -39.12 40.44
N GLU A 351 27.04 -37.91 40.30
CA GLU A 351 26.52 -36.75 41.01
C GLU A 351 25.14 -36.44 40.43
N LYS A 352 24.09 -36.94 41.11
CA LYS A 352 22.71 -36.74 40.68
C LYS A 352 22.37 -35.25 40.77
N PRO A 353 21.80 -34.65 39.71
CA PRO A 353 21.33 -33.27 39.77
C PRO A 353 20.42 -33.09 40.98
N SER A 354 20.74 -32.15 41.86
CA SER A 354 20.00 -31.96 43.10
C SER A 354 19.46 -30.54 43.21
N MET A 355 18.22 -30.43 43.67
CA MET A 355 17.57 -29.15 43.98
C MET A 355 17.25 -29.07 45.46
N ARG A 356 17.46 -27.90 46.06
CA ARG A 356 17.14 -27.64 47.46
C ARG A 356 15.85 -26.82 47.54
N TYR A 357 14.90 -27.32 48.31
CA TYR A 357 13.59 -26.70 48.53
C TYR A 357 13.46 -26.16 49.96
N PHE A 358 12.82 -25.01 50.09
CA PHE A 358 12.54 -24.37 51.39
C PHE A 358 11.31 -24.98 52.05
N ASN A 359 11.51 -25.79 53.07
CA ASN A 359 10.48 -26.53 53.81
C ASN A 359 9.99 -25.73 55.04
N ASN A 360 9.33 -24.59 54.82
CA ASN A 360 8.75 -23.76 55.89
C ASN A 360 7.28 -23.46 55.60
N ALA A 361 6.44 -23.48 56.64
CA ALA A 361 5.00 -23.20 56.56
C ALA A 361 4.65 -21.89 55.84
N ALA A 362 5.50 -20.84 55.95
CA ALA A 362 5.29 -19.57 55.26
C ALA A 362 5.50 -19.67 53.73
N PHE A 363 6.42 -20.52 53.27
CA PHE A 363 6.75 -20.72 51.85
C PHE A 363 5.96 -21.88 51.22
N LYS A 364 5.50 -22.85 52.02
CA LYS A 364 4.64 -23.95 51.56
C LYS A 364 3.33 -23.47 50.91
N ASN A 365 2.85 -22.33 51.38
CA ASN A 365 1.59 -21.72 50.95
C ASN A 365 1.82 -20.53 50.00
N SER A 366 3.07 -20.21 49.66
CA SER A 366 3.39 -19.11 48.75
C SER A 366 3.30 -19.60 47.31
N GLU A 367 2.54 -18.88 46.48
CA GLU A 367 2.45 -19.15 45.05
C GLU A 367 3.75 -18.73 44.31
N ASP A 368 4.62 -17.93 44.94
CA ASP A 368 5.81 -17.31 44.31
C ASP A 368 7.12 -18.11 44.45
N THR A 369 7.08 -19.43 44.65
CA THR A 369 8.32 -20.23 44.82
C THR A 369 8.83 -20.83 43.51
N GLN A 370 9.32 -19.96 42.62
CA GLN A 370 10.04 -20.43 41.43
C GLN A 370 11.42 -20.98 41.81
N ILE A 371 11.67 -22.24 41.46
CA ILE A 371 12.96 -22.90 41.65
C ILE A 371 13.44 -23.35 40.29
N LEU A 372 14.71 -23.04 39.99
CA LEU A 372 15.37 -23.38 38.74
C LEU A 372 16.73 -23.98 39.04
N HIS A 373 17.01 -25.09 38.35
CA HIS A 373 18.33 -25.65 38.17
C HIS A 373 18.56 -25.83 36.68
N THR A 374 19.61 -25.20 36.15
CA THR A 374 20.06 -25.47 34.79
C THR A 374 21.49 -25.95 34.81
N GLU A 375 21.77 -26.95 33.98
CA GLU A 375 23.12 -27.49 33.82
C GLU A 375 23.34 -27.77 32.35
N PHE A 376 24.30 -27.10 31.74
CA PHE A 376 24.75 -27.41 30.39
C PHE A 376 26.03 -28.20 30.47
N LYS A 377 25.96 -29.50 30.18
CA LYS A 377 27.14 -30.38 30.15
C LYS A 377 27.77 -30.31 28.77
N SER A 378 28.99 -29.76 28.69
CA SER A 378 29.77 -29.77 27.47
C SER A 378 30.14 -31.21 27.07
N SER A 379 30.09 -31.54 25.78
CA SER A 379 30.52 -32.84 25.28
C SER A 379 31.01 -32.70 23.85
N SER A 380 32.25 -33.13 23.57
CA SER A 380 32.90 -33.07 22.25
C SER A 380 32.90 -34.40 21.50
N LEU A 381 32.13 -35.39 21.97
CA LEU A 381 32.10 -36.73 21.37
C LEU A 381 31.16 -36.77 20.16
N ASP A 382 31.62 -37.30 19.03
CA ASP A 382 30.79 -37.63 17.85
C ASP A 382 29.83 -36.53 17.37
N GLY A 383 30.32 -35.28 17.22
CA GLY A 383 29.53 -34.18 16.68
C GLY A 383 28.57 -33.52 17.68
N TRP A 384 28.65 -33.89 18.95
CA TRP A 384 27.92 -33.21 20.02
C TRP A 384 28.60 -31.90 20.41
N LEU A 385 27.78 -30.95 20.86
CA LEU A 385 28.23 -29.71 21.48
C LEU A 385 28.01 -29.75 22.99
N GLY A 386 26.86 -30.28 23.41
CA GLY A 386 26.52 -30.43 24.83
C GLY A 386 25.04 -30.69 25.03
N GLN A 387 24.66 -30.85 26.29
CA GLN A 387 23.28 -31.13 26.69
C GLN A 387 22.85 -30.15 27.79
N LEU A 388 21.76 -29.43 27.54
CA LEU A 388 21.14 -28.54 28.52
C LEU A 388 20.06 -29.29 29.29
N LEU A 389 20.31 -29.49 30.58
CA LEU A 389 19.31 -29.92 31.54
C LEU A 389 18.64 -28.68 32.14
N VAL A 390 17.31 -28.65 32.12
CA VAL A 390 16.50 -27.67 32.85
C VAL A 390 15.54 -28.41 33.74
N ILE A 391 15.66 -28.15 35.04
CA ILE A 391 14.67 -28.56 36.03
C ILE A 391 14.07 -27.30 36.61
N ARG A 392 12.78 -27.10 36.38
CA ARG A 392 12.08 -25.92 36.87
C ARG A 392 10.76 -26.28 37.54
N HIS A 393 10.34 -25.42 38.44
CA HIS A 393 9.05 -25.55 39.09
C HIS A 393 8.33 -24.20 39.09
N GLU A 394 7.08 -24.18 38.63
CA GLU A 394 6.21 -23.01 38.58
C GLU A 394 4.93 -23.25 39.41
N ASN A 395 4.63 -22.32 40.32
CA ASN A 395 3.36 -22.16 41.04
C ASN A 395 2.68 -23.47 41.51
N GLY A 396 3.39 -24.30 42.26
CA GLY A 396 2.87 -25.54 42.81
C GLY A 396 2.70 -25.53 44.31
N ARG A 397 1.65 -26.21 44.78
CA ARG A 397 1.43 -26.45 46.21
C ARG A 397 2.21 -27.66 46.67
N TRP A 398 2.80 -27.55 47.85
CA TRP A 398 3.45 -28.68 48.50
C TRP A 398 2.43 -29.79 48.76
N VAL A 399 2.83 -31.03 48.47
CA VAL A 399 1.98 -32.20 48.65
C VAL A 399 2.26 -32.81 50.02
N ASP A 400 1.23 -33.04 50.82
CA ASP A 400 1.37 -33.75 52.08
C ASP A 400 1.68 -35.23 51.83
N ALA A 401 2.89 -35.66 52.16
CA ALA A 401 3.35 -37.05 51.99
C ALA A 401 3.03 -37.94 53.20
N GLY A 402 2.24 -37.44 54.15
CA GLY A 402 1.89 -38.12 55.41
C GLY A 402 3.04 -38.16 56.43
N LYS A 403 2.73 -38.53 57.69
CA LYS A 403 3.69 -38.60 58.82
C LYS A 403 4.48 -37.29 59.07
N GLY A 404 3.88 -36.13 58.83
CA GLY A 404 4.54 -34.83 59.01
C GLY A 404 5.61 -34.50 57.95
N ARG A 405 5.72 -35.30 56.88
CA ARG A 405 6.61 -35.02 55.75
C ARG A 405 5.80 -34.35 54.64
N SER A 406 6.28 -33.21 54.16
CA SER A 406 5.80 -32.58 52.93
C SER A 406 6.74 -32.93 51.79
N ARG A 407 6.20 -33.05 50.58
CA ARG A 407 6.95 -33.25 49.34
C ARG A 407 6.84 -31.97 48.51
N PRO A 408 7.94 -31.50 47.90
CA PRO A 408 7.88 -30.32 47.06
C PRO A 408 6.98 -30.57 45.84
N PRO A 409 6.44 -29.51 45.24
CA PRO A 409 5.61 -29.63 44.04
C PRO A 409 6.34 -30.31 42.87
N ASP A 410 5.61 -30.92 41.94
CA ASP A 410 6.24 -31.57 40.78
C ASP A 410 6.99 -30.57 39.89
N ALA A 411 8.19 -30.95 39.46
CA ALA A 411 9.06 -30.14 38.63
C ALA A 411 8.97 -30.60 37.18
N GLU A 412 8.99 -29.65 36.25
CA GLU A 412 9.20 -29.92 34.84
C GLU A 412 10.67 -30.23 34.60
N VAL A 413 10.93 -31.27 33.81
CA VAL A 413 12.29 -31.72 33.49
C VAL A 413 12.44 -31.77 31.97
N PHE A 414 13.31 -30.90 31.46
CA PHE A 414 13.64 -30.80 30.06
C PHE A 414 15.11 -31.13 29.84
N VAL A 415 15.37 -31.86 28.76
CA VAL A 415 16.72 -32.18 28.30
C VAL A 415 16.81 -31.73 26.85
N ALA A 416 17.69 -30.79 26.53
CA ALA A 416 17.90 -30.31 25.17
C ALA A 416 19.30 -30.68 24.68
N ASP A 417 19.35 -31.42 23.58
CA ASP A 417 20.58 -31.84 22.93
C ASP A 417 21.02 -30.77 21.93
N PHE A 418 22.28 -30.32 22.01
CA PHE A 418 22.88 -29.44 21.00
C PHE A 418 23.96 -30.21 20.22
N ARG A 419 23.84 -30.21 18.89
CA ARG A 419 24.76 -30.93 18.00
C ARG A 419 25.12 -30.12 16.77
N TRP A 420 26.29 -30.42 16.21
CA TRP A 420 26.67 -29.98 14.88
C TRP A 420 25.75 -30.61 13.84
N CYS A 421 25.24 -29.81 12.91
CA CYS A 421 24.35 -30.27 11.87
C CYS A 421 24.58 -29.53 10.56
N LYS A 422 24.29 -30.20 9.44
CA LYS A 422 24.04 -29.57 8.15
C LYS A 422 22.62 -29.06 8.12
N ARG A 423 22.45 -27.75 7.90
CA ARG A 423 21.12 -27.13 7.69
C ARG A 423 20.98 -26.75 6.23
N VAL A 424 19.85 -27.14 5.62
CA VAL A 424 19.53 -26.78 4.24
C VAL A 424 18.42 -25.73 4.23
N PHE A 425 18.70 -24.60 3.59
CA PHE A 425 17.75 -23.52 3.42
C PHE A 425 17.13 -23.56 2.02
N LYS A 426 15.80 -23.62 1.95
CA LYS A 426 15.05 -23.66 0.68
C LYS A 426 14.16 -22.43 0.55
N GLY A 427 14.23 -21.77 -0.61
CA GLY A 427 13.31 -20.68 -0.95
C GLY A 427 13.46 -19.44 -0.07
N VAL A 428 14.68 -19.12 0.38
CA VAL A 428 14.94 -17.93 1.20
C VAL A 428 14.68 -16.67 0.38
N ARG A 429 13.91 -15.75 0.97
CA ARG A 429 13.55 -14.48 0.35
C ARG A 429 13.68 -13.36 1.35
N SER A 430 14.16 -12.22 0.89
CA SER A 430 14.08 -10.97 1.65
C SER A 430 13.23 -9.96 0.91
N SER A 431 12.52 -9.13 1.67
CA SER A 431 11.84 -7.93 1.15
C SER A 431 12.10 -6.79 2.12
N ASN A 432 12.43 -5.60 1.61
CA ASN A 432 12.68 -4.43 2.45
C ASN A 432 13.69 -4.70 3.59
N GLU A 433 14.83 -5.33 3.27
CA GLU A 433 15.91 -5.61 4.24
C GLU A 433 15.52 -6.54 5.41
N VAL A 434 14.40 -7.27 5.32
CA VAL A 434 14.02 -8.30 6.28
C VAL A 434 14.01 -9.66 5.59
N ILE A 435 14.65 -10.66 6.18
CA ILE A 435 14.53 -12.05 5.75
C ILE A 435 13.20 -12.58 6.29
N HIS A 436 12.37 -13.12 5.41
CA HIS A 436 11.18 -13.83 5.84
C HIS A 436 11.54 -15.28 6.16
N PRO A 437 11.00 -15.85 7.24
CA PRO A 437 11.21 -17.25 7.54
C PRO A 437 10.76 -18.10 6.32
N PRO A 438 11.56 -19.07 5.88
CA PRO A 438 11.22 -19.88 4.73
C PRO A 438 9.91 -20.64 4.99
N PRO A 439 9.06 -20.85 3.97
CA PRO A 439 7.78 -21.57 4.13
C PRO A 439 7.96 -23.05 4.48
N VAL A 440 9.19 -23.57 4.43
CA VAL A 440 9.56 -24.96 4.73
C VAL A 440 10.64 -24.92 5.81
N LYS A 441 10.43 -25.65 6.91
CA LYS A 441 11.45 -25.86 7.96
C LYS A 441 12.72 -26.42 7.30
N SER A 442 13.90 -25.94 7.74
CA SER A 442 15.19 -26.47 7.26
C SER A 442 15.23 -27.98 7.45
N THR A 443 15.73 -28.71 6.45
CA THR A 443 16.02 -30.14 6.63
C THR A 443 17.38 -30.26 7.29
N ASP A 444 17.36 -30.60 8.57
CA ASP A 444 18.55 -30.66 9.40
C ASP A 444 19.10 -32.09 9.43
N THR A 445 20.39 -32.25 9.14
CA THR A 445 21.09 -33.54 9.17
C THR A 445 22.21 -33.47 10.20
N MET A 446 22.17 -34.33 11.22
CA MET A 446 23.20 -34.37 12.27
C MET A 446 24.54 -34.81 11.67
N LEU A 447 25.62 -34.17 12.09
CA LEU A 447 26.96 -34.48 11.61
C LEU A 447 27.69 -35.44 12.55
N GLU A 448 28.58 -36.24 11.98
CA GLU A 448 29.43 -37.20 12.67
C GLU A 448 30.90 -36.78 12.60
N TYR A 449 31.67 -37.10 13.64
CA TYR A 449 33.12 -36.87 13.63
C TYR A 449 33.78 -37.80 12.61
N ILE A 450 34.62 -37.22 11.73
CA ILE A 450 35.42 -38.01 10.78
C ILE A 450 36.84 -38.13 11.30
N GLU A 451 37.57 -37.02 11.32
CA GLU A 451 38.99 -36.99 11.65
C GLU A 451 39.45 -35.61 12.10
N ARG A 452 40.66 -35.58 12.67
CA ARG A 452 41.41 -34.35 12.96
C ARG A 452 42.71 -34.41 12.16
N PRO A 453 42.82 -33.67 11.04
CA PRO A 453 44.05 -33.63 10.26
C PRO A 453 45.18 -32.91 11.00
N ASP A 454 46.42 -33.14 10.55
CA ASP A 454 47.57 -32.38 11.01
C ASP A 454 47.40 -30.88 10.71
N MET A 455 48.00 -30.04 11.55
CA MET A 455 47.82 -28.58 11.52
C MET A 455 48.14 -27.98 10.13
N THR A 456 47.12 -27.39 9.48
CA THR A 456 47.24 -26.70 8.19
C THR A 456 47.26 -25.19 8.39
N ASN A 457 48.25 -24.49 7.83
CA ASN A 457 48.37 -23.01 7.92
C ASN A 457 48.36 -22.44 9.34
N GLY A 458 48.82 -23.21 10.34
CA GLY A 458 48.86 -22.76 11.74
C GLY A 458 47.52 -22.80 12.48
N VAL A 459 46.46 -23.31 11.85
CA VAL A 459 45.15 -23.55 12.48
C VAL A 459 44.86 -25.05 12.49
N ASP A 460 44.38 -25.52 13.63
CA ASP A 460 44.02 -26.92 13.87
C ASP A 460 42.51 -27.08 13.69
N TYR A 461 42.08 -28.05 12.90
CA TYR A 461 40.68 -28.25 12.52
C TYR A 461 40.18 -29.65 12.87
N VAL A 462 38.88 -29.75 13.11
CA VAL A 462 38.13 -31.00 13.21
C VAL A 462 37.18 -31.08 12.02
N ILE A 463 37.14 -32.23 11.36
CA ILE A 463 36.27 -32.46 10.21
C ILE A 463 35.04 -33.24 10.64
N PHE A 464 33.88 -32.69 10.35
CA PHE A 464 32.57 -33.32 10.54
C PHE A 464 31.96 -33.68 9.19
N GLY A 465 31.27 -34.82 9.11
CA GLY A 465 30.63 -35.30 7.88
C GLY A 465 29.16 -35.60 8.05
N THR A 466 28.43 -35.57 6.94
CA THR A 466 27.08 -36.17 6.90
C THR A 466 27.19 -37.70 6.96
N PRO A 467 26.22 -38.42 7.56
CA PRO A 467 26.23 -39.89 7.63
C PRO A 467 26.34 -40.59 6.27
N ASP A 468 25.83 -39.95 5.21
CA ASP A 468 25.90 -40.46 3.84
C ASP A 468 27.28 -40.24 3.17
N GLY A 469 28.17 -39.43 3.78
CA GLY A 469 29.50 -39.11 3.26
C GLY A 469 29.55 -38.06 2.14
N ASP A 470 28.42 -37.41 1.82
CA ASP A 470 28.31 -36.47 0.69
C ASP A 470 29.01 -35.12 0.93
N GLU A 471 28.95 -34.59 2.16
CA GLU A 471 29.49 -33.27 2.51
C GLU A 471 30.29 -33.31 3.82
N THR A 472 31.34 -32.49 3.88
CA THR A 472 32.23 -32.34 5.04
C THR A 472 32.35 -30.87 5.45
N PHE A 473 32.45 -30.62 6.75
CA PHE A 473 32.54 -29.30 7.36
C PHE A 473 33.75 -29.20 8.28
N TRP A 474 34.45 -28.07 8.26
CA TRP A 474 35.72 -27.90 8.98
C TRP A 474 35.51 -26.91 10.12
N VAL A 475 35.79 -27.32 11.35
CA VAL A 475 35.60 -26.50 12.55
C VAL A 475 36.92 -26.37 13.28
N ALA A 476 37.36 -25.15 13.60
CA ALA A 476 38.60 -24.96 14.34
C ALA A 476 38.56 -25.72 15.68
N TYR A 477 39.57 -26.53 15.97
CA TYR A 477 39.65 -27.40 17.16
C TYR A 477 39.56 -26.61 18.46
N THR A 478 40.17 -25.41 18.51
CA THR A 478 40.10 -24.54 19.68
C THR A 478 38.68 -24.11 19.98
N LEU A 479 37.92 -23.76 18.95
CA LEU A 479 36.52 -23.40 19.07
C LEU A 479 35.66 -24.61 19.46
N GLU A 480 35.86 -25.75 18.80
CA GLU A 480 35.11 -26.99 19.05
C GLU A 480 35.13 -27.34 20.55
N ARG A 481 36.26 -27.16 21.23
CA ARG A 481 36.36 -27.33 22.69
C ARG A 481 35.86 -26.15 23.52
N ARG A 482 35.99 -24.93 23.03
CA ARG A 482 35.75 -23.71 23.82
C ARG A 482 34.31 -23.23 23.79
N LEU A 483 33.61 -23.40 22.67
CA LEU A 483 32.20 -23.02 22.56
C LEU A 483 31.31 -23.81 23.55
N PRO A 484 31.42 -25.16 23.66
CA PRO A 484 30.73 -25.93 24.69
C PRO A 484 31.01 -25.42 26.11
N TYR A 485 32.28 -25.18 26.44
CA TYR A 485 32.69 -24.69 27.76
C TYR A 485 32.14 -23.29 28.04
N TYR A 486 32.06 -22.42 27.02
CA TYR A 486 31.47 -21.10 27.15
C TYR A 486 29.95 -21.17 27.39
N LEU A 487 29.24 -22.01 26.63
CA LEU A 487 27.80 -22.25 26.83
C LEU A 487 27.53 -22.87 28.20
N GLU A 488 28.40 -23.75 28.69
CA GLU A 488 28.35 -24.27 30.05
C GLU A 488 28.34 -23.16 31.09
N HIS A 489 29.22 -22.17 30.98
CA HIS A 489 29.28 -21.05 31.92
C HIS A 489 28.08 -20.09 31.80
N LEU A 490 27.54 -19.92 30.59
CA LEU A 490 26.46 -18.98 30.32
C LEU A 490 25.07 -19.53 30.68
N LEU A 491 24.84 -20.82 30.40
CA LEU A 491 23.53 -21.47 30.51
C LEU A 491 23.37 -22.27 31.82
N THR A 492 24.46 -22.56 32.54
CA THR A 492 24.41 -23.28 33.82
C THR A 492 24.12 -22.34 34.98
N VAL A 493 23.08 -22.66 35.74
CA VAL A 493 22.65 -21.93 36.94
C VAL A 493 22.40 -22.96 38.02
N LYS A 494 23.37 -23.07 38.92
CA LYS A 494 23.29 -23.94 40.10
C LYS A 494 22.76 -23.16 41.30
N MET A 495 22.08 -23.86 42.22
CA MET A 495 21.65 -23.26 43.48
C MET A 495 22.87 -23.14 44.41
N THR A 496 23.29 -21.93 44.76
CA THR A 496 24.34 -21.70 45.75
C THR A 496 23.73 -21.47 47.14
N GLU A 497 24.39 -21.98 48.17
CA GLU A 497 24.02 -21.75 49.57
C GLU A 497 24.49 -20.35 50.00
N GLN A 498 23.54 -19.45 50.34
CA GLN A 498 23.91 -18.15 50.90
C GLN A 498 24.31 -18.31 52.38
N ALA A 499 25.25 -17.49 52.86
CA ALA A 499 25.76 -17.54 54.23
C ALA A 499 24.69 -17.32 55.33
N ASP A 500 23.46 -16.92 54.98
CA ASP A 500 22.32 -16.77 55.89
C ASP A 500 21.41 -18.01 55.94
N GLY A 501 21.80 -19.10 55.26
CA GLY A 501 21.03 -20.32 55.20
C GLY A 501 19.74 -20.21 54.40
N SER A 502 19.58 -19.22 53.50
CA SER A 502 18.50 -19.19 52.52
C SER A 502 18.99 -19.66 51.13
N PRO A 503 18.42 -20.73 50.54
CA PRO A 503 18.64 -21.09 49.16
C PRO A 503 17.78 -20.17 48.31
N ARG A 504 18.41 -19.19 47.69
CA ARG A 504 17.89 -18.57 46.49
C ARG A 504 18.61 -19.22 45.32
N SER A 505 17.95 -19.34 44.16
CA SER A 505 18.69 -19.38 42.90
C SER A 505 19.40 -18.03 42.82
N GLN A 506 20.60 -17.93 43.40
CA GLN A 506 21.31 -16.67 43.44
C GLN A 506 21.79 -16.40 42.03
N VAL A 507 21.10 -15.48 41.35
CA VAL A 507 21.66 -14.78 40.20
C VAL A 507 22.81 -13.97 40.78
N ASP A 508 24.01 -14.54 40.76
CA ASP A 508 25.20 -13.84 41.21
C ASP A 508 25.51 -12.72 40.21
N LEU A 509 25.04 -11.51 40.54
CA LEU A 509 25.28 -10.29 39.77
C LEU A 509 26.77 -9.91 39.67
N THR A 510 27.65 -10.60 40.42
CA THR A 510 29.11 -10.45 40.30
C THR A 510 29.72 -11.36 39.23
N THR A 511 28.97 -12.37 38.77
CA THR A 511 29.28 -13.11 37.55
C THR A 511 28.72 -12.35 36.34
N PRO A 512 29.52 -12.09 35.30
CA PRO A 512 29.01 -11.40 34.12
C PRO A 512 28.01 -12.31 33.40
N LEU A 513 26.73 -12.06 33.67
CA LEU A 513 25.58 -12.40 32.85
C LEU A 513 25.09 -13.86 32.96
N ASN A 514 24.08 -14.07 33.81
CA ASN A 514 23.45 -15.37 34.09
C ASN A 514 22.05 -15.42 33.44
N ALA A 515 21.81 -16.42 32.58
CA ALA A 515 20.57 -16.60 31.81
C ALA A 515 19.39 -17.21 32.60
N GLY A 516 19.62 -17.60 33.86
CA GLY A 516 18.70 -18.36 34.70
C GLY A 516 17.27 -17.86 34.68
N PHE A 517 17.07 -16.59 34.96
CA PHE A 517 15.74 -16.00 35.05
C PHE A 517 14.90 -16.14 33.76
N ILE A 518 15.54 -16.23 32.59
CA ILE A 518 14.81 -16.38 31.33
C ILE A 518 14.22 -17.80 31.22
N PHE A 519 14.93 -18.82 31.70
CA PHE A 519 14.47 -20.21 31.67
C PHE A 519 13.23 -20.48 32.53
N THR A 520 12.91 -19.62 33.51
CA THR A 520 11.70 -19.80 34.32
C THR A 520 10.43 -19.45 33.57
N LEU A 521 10.48 -18.51 32.63
CA LEU A 521 9.31 -17.96 31.93
C LEU A 521 9.24 -18.35 30.45
N ALA A 522 10.36 -18.75 29.84
CA ALA A 522 10.42 -19.04 28.41
C ALA A 522 9.79 -20.40 28.03
N ASP A 523 9.29 -20.50 26.80
CA ASP A 523 8.99 -21.78 26.16
C ASP A 523 10.32 -22.46 25.78
N MET A 524 10.57 -23.65 26.33
CA MET A 524 11.84 -24.35 26.14
C MET A 524 12.07 -24.79 24.69
N GLU A 525 11.02 -25.04 23.91
CA GLU A 525 11.16 -25.43 22.50
C GLU A 525 11.63 -24.24 21.66
N GLU A 526 10.95 -23.10 21.82
CA GLU A 526 11.31 -21.85 21.14
C GLU A 526 12.69 -21.36 21.60
N LEU A 527 12.97 -21.39 22.89
CA LEU A 527 14.24 -20.93 23.45
C LEU A 527 15.44 -21.72 22.92
N THR A 528 15.36 -23.04 22.95
CA THR A 528 16.45 -23.91 22.47
C THR A 528 16.60 -23.82 20.95
N SER A 529 15.51 -23.63 20.21
CA SER A 529 15.54 -23.34 18.77
C SER A 529 16.22 -21.99 18.48
N ASN A 530 15.87 -20.94 19.23
CA ASN A 530 16.45 -19.60 19.06
C ASN A 530 17.96 -19.60 19.33
N ILE A 531 18.42 -20.28 20.39
CA ILE A 531 19.86 -20.43 20.65
C ILE A 531 20.57 -21.11 19.47
N ALA A 532 20.00 -22.22 18.98
CA ALA A 532 20.55 -22.97 17.86
C ALA A 532 20.57 -22.15 16.56
N GLU A 533 19.52 -21.37 16.29
CA GLU A 533 19.43 -20.45 15.15
C GLU A 533 20.43 -19.31 15.27
N THR A 534 20.57 -18.68 16.44
CA THR A 534 21.54 -17.62 16.68
C THR A 534 22.97 -18.10 16.46
N LEU A 535 23.34 -19.25 17.03
CA LEU A 535 24.66 -19.82 16.82
C LEU A 535 24.86 -20.17 15.34
N THR A 536 23.89 -20.78 14.67
CA THR A 536 23.94 -21.04 13.22
C THR A 536 24.15 -19.74 12.42
N ASN A 537 23.43 -18.68 12.75
CA ASN A 537 23.51 -17.40 12.05
C ASN A 537 24.85 -16.70 12.32
N GLN A 538 25.42 -16.84 13.53
CA GLN A 538 26.79 -16.41 13.84
C GLN A 538 27.83 -17.17 13.01
N LEU A 539 27.67 -18.48 12.86
CA LEU A 539 28.56 -19.35 12.09
C LEU A 539 28.58 -19.00 10.61
N ARG A 540 27.43 -18.73 10.01
CA ARG A 540 27.34 -18.44 8.57
C ARG A 540 27.58 -16.98 8.22
N SER A 541 28.04 -16.16 9.17
CA SER A 541 28.19 -14.72 8.99
C SER A 541 29.60 -14.27 9.33
N SER A 542 30.24 -13.52 8.43
CA SER A 542 31.52 -12.89 8.75
C SER A 542 31.34 -11.56 9.46
N ASN A 543 30.52 -10.64 8.97
CA ASN A 543 30.23 -9.39 9.67
C ASN A 543 28.73 -9.12 9.48
N PRO A 544 27.90 -9.07 10.53
CA PRO A 544 28.24 -8.93 11.96
C PRO A 544 28.60 -10.20 12.73
N GLY A 545 28.77 -11.35 12.06
CA GLY A 545 28.98 -12.64 12.75
C GLY A 545 30.41 -12.94 13.23
N ASP A 546 30.60 -14.15 13.75
CA ASP A 546 31.87 -14.60 14.34
C ASP A 546 32.81 -15.32 13.36
N ASN A 547 32.32 -15.84 12.23
CA ASN A 547 33.12 -16.70 11.37
C ASN A 547 33.98 -15.91 10.36
N LYS A 548 35.30 -16.05 10.43
CA LYS A 548 36.23 -15.45 9.45
C LYS A 548 36.08 -16.02 8.05
N ASP A 549 35.75 -17.31 7.96
CA ASP A 549 35.73 -18.09 6.72
C ASP A 549 34.30 -18.27 6.19
N ALA A 550 33.35 -17.44 6.62
CA ALA A 550 32.00 -17.47 6.08
C ALA A 550 32.00 -17.07 4.60
N GLU A 551 31.33 -17.90 3.79
CA GLU A 551 31.18 -17.72 2.36
C GLU A 551 29.87 -17.01 2.05
N MET A 552 29.79 -16.35 0.89
CA MET A 552 28.57 -15.70 0.43
C MET A 552 28.01 -16.47 -0.76
N VAL A 553 26.81 -17.01 -0.60
CA VAL A 553 26.03 -17.64 -1.66
C VAL A 553 25.38 -16.55 -2.51
N GLU A 554 25.59 -16.63 -3.82
CA GLU A 554 24.99 -15.71 -4.78
C GLU A 554 23.50 -15.99 -4.97
N GLY A 555 22.72 -14.92 -5.05
CA GLY A 555 21.28 -14.92 -5.24
C GLY A 555 20.85 -13.88 -6.28
N THR A 556 19.55 -13.86 -6.52
CA THR A 556 18.90 -13.00 -7.51
C THR A 556 18.21 -11.82 -6.85
N ALA A 557 18.38 -10.64 -7.44
CA ALA A 557 17.75 -9.40 -7.00
C ALA A 557 16.61 -9.01 -7.94
N PHE A 558 15.49 -8.54 -7.39
CA PHE A 558 14.30 -8.11 -8.11
C PHE A 558 13.95 -6.67 -7.74
N ILE A 559 13.64 -5.86 -8.74
CA ILE A 559 13.07 -4.52 -8.57
C ILE A 559 11.59 -4.55 -8.91
N SER A 560 10.81 -3.77 -8.18
CA SER A 560 9.40 -3.54 -8.46
C SER A 560 9.26 -2.22 -9.22
N GLU A 561 8.91 -2.28 -10.50
CA GLU A 561 8.72 -1.10 -11.35
C GLU A 561 7.27 -1.02 -11.82
N SER A 562 6.72 0.19 -11.94
CA SER A 562 5.42 0.39 -12.58
C SER A 562 5.60 0.34 -14.10
N VAL A 563 4.98 -0.64 -14.76
CA VAL A 563 5.01 -0.80 -16.22
C VAL A 563 3.74 -0.20 -16.81
N ILE A 564 3.85 0.45 -17.97
CA ILE A 564 2.69 1.01 -18.66
C ILE A 564 2.02 -0.09 -19.47
N VAL A 565 0.77 -0.42 -19.16
CA VAL A 565 -0.04 -1.41 -19.88
C VAL A 565 -1.23 -0.72 -20.53
N VAL A 566 -1.37 -0.90 -21.85
CA VAL A 566 -2.47 -0.31 -22.62
C VAL A 566 -3.68 -1.24 -22.65
N ARG A 567 -4.84 -0.72 -22.22
CA ARG A 567 -6.13 -1.40 -22.27
C ARG A 567 -6.93 -0.94 -23.49
N TRP A 568 -6.66 -1.58 -24.63
CA TRP A 568 -7.19 -1.22 -25.95
C TRP A 568 -8.73 -1.16 -26.03
N GLN A 569 -9.46 -1.90 -25.18
CA GLN A 569 -10.92 -1.84 -25.15
C GLN A 569 -11.46 -0.42 -24.88
N TRP A 570 -10.72 0.42 -24.16
CA TRP A 570 -11.13 1.79 -23.84
C TRP A 570 -10.87 2.79 -24.98
N LEU A 571 -10.17 2.37 -26.03
CA LEU A 571 -10.02 3.17 -27.25
C LEU A 571 -11.24 3.01 -28.19
N ILE A 572 -12.07 1.99 -27.98
CA ILE A 572 -13.23 1.69 -28.85
C ILE A 572 -14.20 2.86 -28.91
N LEU A 573 -14.52 3.48 -27.78
CA LEU A 573 -15.50 4.58 -27.75
C LEU A 573 -15.01 5.84 -28.51
N PRO A 574 -13.79 6.36 -28.26
CA PRO A 574 -13.23 7.45 -29.08
C PRO A 574 -13.12 7.10 -30.58
N ALA A 575 -12.69 5.88 -30.91
CA ALA A 575 -12.56 5.45 -32.30
C ALA A 575 -13.92 5.28 -33.01
N ALA A 576 -14.92 4.72 -32.32
CA ALA A 576 -16.25 4.52 -32.87
C ALA A 576 -16.98 5.86 -33.07
N THR A 577 -16.89 6.78 -32.11
CA THR A 577 -17.54 8.10 -32.21
C THR A 577 -16.94 8.97 -33.30
N THR A 578 -15.61 8.96 -33.47
CA THR A 578 -14.93 9.66 -34.57
C THR A 578 -15.28 9.06 -35.94
N PHE A 579 -15.24 7.74 -36.08
CA PHE A 579 -15.64 7.06 -37.31
C PHE A 579 -17.10 7.35 -37.67
N LEU A 580 -18.01 7.23 -36.70
CA LEU A 580 -19.43 7.46 -36.91
C LEU A 580 -19.71 8.94 -37.23
N MET A 581 -18.98 9.88 -36.61
CA MET A 581 -19.08 11.30 -36.96
C MET A 581 -18.69 11.56 -38.42
N ILE A 582 -17.58 11.00 -38.90
CA ILE A 582 -17.14 11.16 -40.29
C ILE A 582 -18.19 10.58 -41.25
N PHE A 583 -18.67 9.37 -40.96
CA PHE A 583 -19.70 8.73 -41.75
C PHE A 583 -20.98 9.58 -41.82
N LEU A 584 -21.47 10.07 -40.67
CA LEU A 584 -22.67 10.90 -40.63
C LEU A 584 -22.47 12.28 -41.27
N LEU A 585 -21.28 12.87 -41.18
CA LEU A 585 -20.95 14.12 -41.87
C LEU A 585 -21.02 13.94 -43.38
N VAL A 586 -20.35 12.92 -43.93
CA VAL A 586 -20.39 12.62 -45.38
C VAL A 586 -21.81 12.34 -45.82
N TRP A 587 -22.55 11.53 -45.06
CA TRP A 587 -23.92 11.21 -45.37
C TRP A 587 -24.84 12.44 -45.30
N ASN A 588 -24.66 13.34 -44.33
CA ASN A 588 -25.39 14.60 -44.24
C ASN A 588 -25.12 15.49 -45.47
N ILE A 589 -23.86 15.64 -45.87
CA ILE A 589 -23.45 16.42 -47.04
C ILE A 589 -24.15 15.88 -48.30
N LEU A 590 -24.17 14.56 -48.49
CA LEU A 590 -24.85 13.93 -49.64
C LEU A 590 -26.37 14.13 -49.60
N LEU A 591 -26.99 14.04 -48.42
CA LEU A 591 -28.43 14.15 -48.25
C LEU A 591 -28.98 15.57 -48.41
N VAL A 592 -28.17 16.59 -48.12
CA VAL A 592 -28.54 18.00 -48.16
C VAL A 592 -28.24 18.63 -49.53
N LYS A 593 -27.58 17.89 -50.42
CA LYS A 593 -27.29 18.33 -51.79
C LYS A 593 -28.57 18.77 -52.52
N GLY A 594 -28.63 20.04 -52.92
CA GLY A 594 -29.80 20.63 -53.60
C GLY A 594 -30.82 21.29 -52.67
N THR A 595 -30.57 21.37 -51.36
CA THR A 595 -31.36 22.18 -50.42
C THR A 595 -30.58 23.42 -50.00
N PRO A 596 -31.24 24.52 -49.60
CA PRO A 596 -30.55 25.72 -49.14
C PRO A 596 -29.71 25.40 -47.90
N LEU A 597 -28.43 25.79 -47.91
CA LEU A 597 -27.58 25.65 -46.74
C LEU A 597 -27.68 26.86 -45.85
N LEU A 598 -28.31 26.62 -44.73
CA LEU A 598 -28.61 27.62 -43.74
C LEU A 598 -27.88 27.31 -42.43
N LYS A 599 -27.51 26.05 -42.17
CA LYS A 599 -26.86 25.55 -40.95
C LYS A 599 -27.48 26.19 -39.69
N ALA A 600 -26.64 26.76 -38.83
CA ALA A 600 -27.04 27.44 -37.60
C ALA A 600 -27.51 28.90 -37.83
N SER A 601 -27.64 29.36 -39.07
CA SER A 601 -28.05 30.74 -39.37
C SER A 601 -29.45 31.04 -38.86
N VAL A 602 -29.58 32.22 -38.25
CA VAL A 602 -30.86 32.78 -37.81
C VAL A 602 -31.51 33.60 -38.93
N LEU A 603 -30.74 33.97 -39.96
CA LEU A 603 -31.17 34.86 -41.05
C LEU A 603 -32.42 34.37 -41.81
N PRO A 604 -32.63 33.06 -42.05
CA PRO A 604 -33.86 32.58 -42.69
C PRO A 604 -35.12 32.98 -41.92
N TYR A 605 -35.07 33.05 -40.59
CA TYR A 605 -36.21 33.47 -39.78
C TYR A 605 -36.54 34.97 -39.94
N LEU A 606 -35.58 35.77 -40.42
CA LEU A 606 -35.75 37.21 -40.64
C LEU A 606 -36.12 37.53 -42.09
N PHE A 607 -35.57 36.78 -43.05
CA PHE A 607 -35.74 37.08 -44.48
C PHE A 607 -36.80 36.24 -45.18
N TYR A 608 -37.15 35.05 -44.67
CA TYR A 608 -38.17 34.21 -45.32
C TYR A 608 -39.55 34.54 -44.75
N PRO A 609 -40.50 35.00 -45.59
CA PRO A 609 -41.83 35.35 -45.10
C PRO A 609 -42.59 34.10 -44.65
N LEU A 610 -43.32 34.23 -43.53
CA LEU A 610 -44.33 33.25 -43.10
C LEU A 610 -45.64 33.55 -43.83
N GLN A 611 -45.98 32.72 -44.82
CA GLN A 611 -47.16 32.93 -45.67
C GLN A 611 -48.27 31.91 -45.34
N GLY A 612 -49.54 32.36 -45.36
CA GLY A 612 -50.72 31.52 -45.14
C GLY A 612 -51.25 31.47 -43.70
N TRP A 613 -50.53 32.02 -42.71
CA TRP A 613 -51.06 32.28 -41.37
C TRP A 613 -51.73 33.65 -41.30
N LYS A 614 -52.80 33.77 -40.49
CA LYS A 614 -53.45 35.06 -40.27
C LYS A 614 -52.67 35.90 -39.26
N GLU A 615 -52.78 37.22 -39.33
CA GLU A 615 -52.09 38.14 -38.42
C GLU A 615 -52.50 37.92 -36.94
N GLU A 616 -53.73 37.46 -36.70
CA GLU A 616 -54.23 37.05 -35.37
C GLU A 616 -53.57 35.77 -34.83
N GLU A 617 -53.15 34.85 -35.70
CA GLU A 617 -52.47 33.60 -35.32
C GLU A 617 -50.98 33.83 -35.01
N LEU A 618 -50.40 34.87 -35.58
CA LEU A 618 -49.00 35.27 -35.39
C LEU A 618 -48.82 36.27 -34.22
N ARG A 619 -49.89 36.96 -33.81
CA ARG A 619 -49.87 37.89 -32.68
C ARG A 619 -49.96 37.14 -31.34
N VAL A 620 -48.89 37.19 -30.55
CA VAL A 620 -48.89 36.62 -29.20
C VAL A 620 -49.06 37.72 -28.15
N ALA A 621 -50.15 37.68 -27.38
CA ALA A 621 -50.44 38.65 -26.33
C ALA A 621 -49.88 38.23 -24.94
N GLY A 622 -49.46 39.21 -24.13
CA GLY A 622 -49.00 39.05 -22.74
C GLY A 622 -47.50 38.81 -22.56
N VAL A 623 -47.08 38.45 -21.33
CA VAL A 623 -45.70 38.04 -21.02
C VAL A 623 -45.39 36.72 -21.75
N GLN A 624 -44.25 36.68 -22.42
CA GLN A 624 -43.83 35.53 -23.24
C GLN A 624 -42.90 34.62 -22.44
N THR A 625 -43.17 33.32 -22.50
CA THR A 625 -42.27 32.26 -22.01
C THR A 625 -41.93 31.34 -23.17
N VAL A 626 -40.76 30.69 -23.08
CA VAL A 626 -40.32 29.69 -24.08
C VAL A 626 -41.38 28.61 -24.25
N GLU A 627 -41.91 28.08 -23.14
CA GLU A 627 -42.97 27.06 -23.15
C GLU A 627 -44.25 27.51 -23.88
N LYS A 628 -44.66 28.77 -23.69
CA LYS A 628 -45.88 29.30 -24.35
C LYS A 628 -45.66 29.45 -25.85
N LEU A 629 -44.46 29.86 -26.27
CA LEU A 629 -44.08 29.94 -27.68
C LEU A 629 -43.96 28.54 -28.31
N ASP A 630 -43.43 27.56 -27.59
CA ASP A 630 -43.32 26.18 -28.06
C ASP A 630 -44.68 25.52 -28.27
N VAL A 631 -45.64 25.75 -27.37
CA VAL A 631 -47.01 25.24 -27.51
C VAL A 631 -47.72 25.84 -28.73
N LEU A 632 -47.45 27.13 -29.03
CA LEU A 632 -47.97 27.78 -30.24
C LEU A 632 -47.30 27.22 -31.50
N ALA A 633 -45.97 27.12 -31.50
CA ALA A 633 -45.19 26.58 -32.61
C ALA A 633 -45.53 25.11 -32.90
N ALA A 634 -45.92 24.33 -31.89
CA ALA A 634 -46.37 22.94 -32.05
C ALA A 634 -47.69 22.82 -32.85
N ARG A 635 -48.51 23.87 -32.87
CA ARG A 635 -49.77 23.91 -33.62
C ARG A 635 -49.61 24.50 -35.03
N MET A 636 -48.48 25.14 -35.30
CA MET A 636 -48.21 25.74 -36.61
C MET A 636 -47.43 24.74 -37.48
N GLN A 637 -48.08 24.21 -38.51
CA GLN A 637 -47.44 23.33 -39.49
C GLN A 637 -46.98 24.13 -40.72
N GLY A 638 -45.67 24.16 -40.93
CA GLY A 638 -45.05 24.88 -42.04
C GLY A 638 -44.28 23.94 -42.95
N LYS A 639 -44.25 24.26 -44.24
CA LYS A 639 -43.32 23.68 -45.21
C LYS A 639 -42.54 24.80 -45.90
N MET A 640 -41.26 24.60 -46.09
CA MET A 640 -40.40 25.54 -46.80
C MET A 640 -40.45 25.21 -48.30
N GLU A 641 -40.83 26.19 -49.11
CA GLU A 641 -40.92 26.04 -50.56
C GLU A 641 -40.27 27.25 -51.24
N GLU A 642 -39.82 27.04 -52.48
CA GLU A 642 -39.29 28.09 -53.34
C GLU A 642 -40.40 28.49 -54.31
N ASN A 643 -40.79 29.77 -54.30
CA ASN A 643 -41.81 30.30 -55.20
C ASN A 643 -41.38 31.68 -55.72
N GLU A 644 -41.58 31.94 -57.02
CA GLU A 644 -41.29 33.23 -57.68
C GLU A 644 -39.89 33.81 -57.39
N GLY A 645 -38.88 32.95 -57.27
CA GLY A 645 -37.48 33.35 -57.05
C GLY A 645 -37.09 33.65 -55.59
N GLY A 646 -37.99 33.40 -54.63
CA GLY A 646 -37.73 33.54 -53.20
C GLY A 646 -38.08 32.30 -52.38
N TYR A 647 -37.41 32.12 -51.24
CA TYR A 647 -37.75 31.08 -50.27
C TYR A 647 -38.73 31.62 -49.24
N GLY A 648 -39.80 30.85 -48.96
CA GLY A 648 -40.80 31.17 -47.94
C GLY A 648 -41.17 29.94 -47.12
N ILE A 649 -41.74 30.17 -45.93
CA ILE A 649 -42.35 29.10 -45.12
C ILE A 649 -43.87 29.26 -45.24
N TYR A 650 -44.52 28.24 -45.78
CA TYR A 650 -45.94 28.24 -46.12
C TYR A 650 -46.75 27.40 -45.15
N LYS A 651 -47.90 27.92 -44.70
CA LYS A 651 -48.88 27.17 -43.92
C LYS A 651 -49.51 26.10 -44.79
N MET A 652 -49.40 24.85 -44.39
CA MET A 652 -50.11 23.75 -45.03
C MET A 652 -51.44 23.51 -44.29
N LYS A 653 -52.51 23.29 -45.06
CA LYS A 653 -53.87 23.08 -44.54
C LYS A 653 -54.04 21.71 -43.88
#